data_AF-A0A1W1H4T3-F1
#
_entry.id   AF-A0A1W1H4T3-F1
#
_cell.length_a   1.000
_cell.length_b   1.000
_cell.length_c   1.000
_cell.angle_alpha   90.00
_cell.angle_beta   90.00
_cell.angle_gamma   90.00
#
_symmetry.space_group_name_H-M   'P 1'
#
loop_
_entity.id
_entity.type
_entity.pdbx_description
1 polymer ?
#
loop_
_entity_poly.entity_id
_entity_poly.type
_entity_poly.pdbx_seq_one_letter_code
_entity_poly.pdbx_strand_id
1 'polypeptide(L)'
;MRPGKTSKTILFLSLILFFTSLSIAFAEKRIALVIGNAAYKSSPLANTVNDAVDMEANLKKCNFDVIKITNADQKTMDSAIDRFYKNLKKSDTGLFYFSGHGMQVDGENYLIPIGANIKSESDVKYEAVNAGRILGRMKDAATPLNIMILDACRDNPYKSFFRSSSRGLARMNAPKGAIVAYAAAPGSVASDGVDRGRNGVFTKHFLNNMMKPGWAIEKVLKQTRIAVSEETGGKQIPEERSLLTGDFIFLAGGYSVVESPVTTTTTVTSAATGSLNVKTEPPGATIFLDDKKQGRAPVTISGLESGNYKIKAELDNYIPQEKKLKINNNRKAVISFFLDPLSTKAKIFVNTTPPDSQVRIMNIVDKFYNGIELDNGRYEIEVSKDGYKMKTQWVEIQNGEDLDLYVELEKEEKVVIHNTSASVGMNTPDAGDIWKEPVTGMEFVWVPGGCYMMGSNSGESDEKPVHEVCLDGFWMGKYEVTQGQWQKIMGNNPSSFRKGDDYPVETVSWNDAQQFISKLNSAGAKIFSLPTEAQWEYAARSGGKNQEYSGSNSIDSVAWYGSNSGGSTHRVGTKAANGLGIYDMSGNVWEWCQDIYAKDAYSKHVRNNPIYAESGSNRVFRGGSWINVPAYVRCASRNGDTPDFTDSSLGFRLSRKN
;
A
#
# COMPACT_ATOMS: atom_id res chain seq x y z
N MET A 1 34.30 83.85 2.99
CA MET A 1 33.27 82.96 2.41
C MET A 1 33.72 81.51 2.56
N ARG A 2 32.88 80.65 3.16
CA ARG A 2 32.94 79.15 3.16
C ARG A 2 32.58 78.60 1.76
N PRO A 3 32.55 77.26 1.47
CA PRO A 3 32.93 76.04 2.23
C PRO A 3 33.84 75.04 1.44
N GLY A 4 34.49 74.02 2.03
CA GLY A 4 34.03 72.61 2.20
C GLY A 4 34.53 71.69 1.05
N LYS A 5 34.96 70.43 1.15
CA LYS A 5 34.82 69.31 2.11
C LYS A 5 35.96 68.29 1.89
N THR A 6 36.28 67.59 2.97
CA THR A 6 37.17 66.43 3.13
C THR A 6 36.57 65.10 2.63
N SER A 7 37.39 64.16 2.14
CA SER A 7 37.07 62.73 2.06
C SER A 7 38.14 61.90 2.79
N LYS A 8 37.72 61.21 3.85
CA LYS A 8 38.53 60.30 4.67
C LYS A 8 38.06 58.86 4.42
N THR A 9 39.04 57.97 4.30
CA THR A 9 38.98 56.51 4.29
C THR A 9 38.08 55.96 5.41
N ILE A 10 37.11 55.11 5.08
CA ILE A 10 36.29 54.37 6.05
C ILE A 10 36.70 52.90 6.00
N LEU A 11 37.27 52.44 7.12
CA LEU A 11 37.55 51.06 7.46
C LEU A 11 36.23 50.42 7.96
N PHE A 12 35.74 49.36 7.31
CA PHE A 12 34.56 48.63 7.77
C PHE A 12 34.97 47.64 8.88
N LEU A 13 34.57 47.95 10.11
CA LEU A 13 34.66 47.07 11.27
C LEU A 13 33.31 46.33 11.40
N SER A 14 33.22 45.08 10.97
CA SER A 14 32.03 44.25 11.15
C SER A 14 32.05 43.58 12.53
N LEU A 15 31.34 44.18 13.48
CA LEU A 15 31.03 43.64 14.80
C LEU A 15 29.89 42.61 14.66
N ILE A 16 30.22 41.32 14.65
CA ILE A 16 29.22 40.23 14.70
C ILE A 16 28.90 39.93 16.16
N LEU A 17 27.74 40.39 16.64
CA LEU A 17 27.15 39.92 17.90
C LEU A 17 26.73 38.45 17.73
N PHE A 18 27.45 37.54 18.39
CA PHE A 18 27.01 36.16 18.59
C PHE A 18 25.91 36.14 19.66
N PHE A 19 24.64 36.15 19.25
CA PHE A 19 23.53 35.70 20.09
C PHE A 19 23.62 34.18 20.21
N THR A 20 24.19 33.67 21.29
CA THR A 20 24.07 32.25 21.65
C THR A 20 22.66 32.00 22.15
N SER A 21 21.77 31.47 21.30
CA SER A 21 20.53 30.87 21.77
C SER A 21 20.86 29.56 22.47
N LEU A 22 20.90 29.58 23.80
CA LEU A 22 20.80 28.37 24.62
C LEU A 22 19.40 27.76 24.36
N SER A 23 19.30 26.79 23.46
CA SER A 23 18.11 25.94 23.38
C SER A 23 18.10 25.03 24.59
N ILE A 24 17.37 25.43 25.62
CA ILE A 24 16.91 24.51 26.67
C ILE A 24 15.99 23.52 25.95
N ALA A 25 16.42 22.26 25.83
CA ALA A 25 15.54 21.18 25.40
C ALA A 25 14.46 21.02 26.49
N PHE A 26 13.26 21.56 26.25
CA PHE A 26 12.12 21.30 27.11
C PHE A 26 11.77 19.81 27.00
N ALA A 27 11.68 19.12 28.14
CA ALA A 27 11.18 17.76 28.18
C ALA A 27 9.73 17.74 27.71
N GLU A 28 9.44 16.95 26.67
CA GLU A 28 8.11 16.80 26.09
C GLU A 28 7.11 16.39 27.17
N LYS A 29 6.04 17.16 27.36
CA LYS A 29 5.00 16.88 28.34
C LYS A 29 3.91 16.04 27.70
N ARG A 30 3.74 14.81 28.19
CA ARG A 30 2.83 13.81 27.64
C ARG A 30 1.73 13.47 28.66
N ILE A 31 0.46 13.57 28.29
CA ILE A 31 -0.68 13.29 29.16
C ILE A 31 -1.49 12.13 28.58
N ALA A 32 -1.90 11.18 29.41
CA ALA A 32 -2.79 10.10 29.00
C ALA A 32 -4.06 10.00 29.86
N LEU A 33 -5.17 9.61 29.25
CA LEU A 33 -6.38 9.12 29.93
C LEU A 33 -6.62 7.67 29.50
N VAL A 34 -6.64 6.77 30.48
CA VAL A 34 -6.79 5.32 30.30
C VAL A 34 -8.05 4.86 31.04
N ILE A 35 -9.00 4.27 30.31
CA ILE A 35 -10.29 3.81 30.86
C ILE A 35 -10.45 2.32 30.59
N GLY A 36 -10.73 1.52 31.63
CA GLY A 36 -11.02 0.08 31.50
C GLY A 36 -12.32 -0.31 32.19
N ASN A 37 -13.38 -0.61 31.43
CA ASN A 37 -14.68 -1.02 31.97
C ASN A 37 -14.91 -2.52 31.71
N ALA A 38 -15.06 -3.29 32.78
CA ALA A 38 -15.25 -4.75 32.77
C ALA A 38 -16.58 -5.17 33.41
N ALA A 39 -16.98 -4.52 34.49
CA ALA A 39 -18.02 -4.98 35.41
C ALA A 39 -19.45 -4.67 34.94
N TYR A 40 -19.76 -4.97 33.68
CA TYR A 40 -21.11 -4.81 33.13
C TYR A 40 -22.06 -5.89 33.66
N LYS A 41 -23.29 -5.50 34.01
CA LYS A 41 -24.27 -6.41 34.62
C LYS A 41 -24.69 -7.57 33.72
N SER A 42 -24.84 -7.34 32.41
CA SER A 42 -25.35 -8.32 31.45
C SER A 42 -24.28 -9.02 30.61
N SER A 43 -23.07 -8.44 30.50
CA SER A 43 -21.99 -8.96 29.66
C SER A 43 -20.63 -8.47 30.19
N PRO A 44 -20.17 -9.04 31.31
CA PRO A 44 -18.88 -8.65 31.90
C PRO A 44 -17.72 -9.06 30.98
N LEU A 45 -16.65 -8.27 30.98
CA LEU A 45 -15.46 -8.49 30.17
C LEU A 45 -14.27 -8.86 31.06
N ALA A 46 -13.55 -9.94 30.73
CA ALA A 46 -12.51 -10.50 31.60
C ALA A 46 -11.21 -9.66 31.62
N ASN A 47 -10.83 -9.07 30.48
CA ASN A 47 -9.47 -8.57 30.27
C ASN A 47 -9.33 -7.04 30.42
N THR A 48 -10.42 -6.28 30.33
CA THR A 48 -10.37 -4.81 30.12
C THR A 48 -9.77 -4.03 31.29
N VAL A 49 -9.92 -4.52 32.52
CA VAL A 49 -9.26 -3.93 33.70
C VAL A 49 -7.75 -4.20 33.66
N ASN A 50 -7.32 -5.41 33.27
CA ASN A 50 -5.90 -5.72 33.11
C ASN A 50 -5.28 -4.88 31.99
N ASP A 51 -6.00 -4.73 30.88
CA ASP A 51 -5.59 -3.89 29.76
C ASP A 51 -5.32 -2.45 30.20
N ALA A 52 -6.24 -1.84 30.97
CA ALA A 52 -6.04 -0.50 31.50
C ALA A 52 -4.87 -0.41 32.51
N VAL A 53 -4.68 -1.43 33.35
CA VAL A 53 -3.57 -1.47 34.32
C VAL A 53 -2.22 -1.55 33.62
N ASP A 54 -2.08 -2.45 32.65
CA ASP A 54 -0.80 -2.69 31.98
C ASP A 54 -0.47 -1.55 30.99
N MET A 55 -1.50 -0.93 30.38
CA MET A 55 -1.36 0.30 29.59
C MET A 55 -0.86 1.48 30.43
N GLU A 56 -1.41 1.70 31.62
CA GLU A 56 -0.89 2.71 32.55
C GLU A 56 0.60 2.46 32.86
N ALA A 57 0.96 1.21 33.17
CA ALA A 57 2.33 0.86 33.53
C ALA A 57 3.33 1.14 32.41
N ASN A 58 2.99 0.82 31.15
CA ASN A 58 3.88 1.08 30.01
C ASN A 58 3.91 2.55 29.60
N LEU A 59 2.77 3.26 29.64
CA LEU A 59 2.75 4.70 29.35
C LEU A 59 3.57 5.51 30.35
N LYS A 60 3.55 5.14 31.64
CA LYS A 60 4.44 5.76 32.64
C LYS A 60 5.93 5.55 32.32
N LYS A 61 6.32 4.37 31.83
CA LYS A 61 7.70 4.12 31.34
C LYS A 61 8.04 4.97 30.12
N CYS A 62 7.04 5.38 29.35
CA CYS A 62 7.15 6.25 28.18
C CYS A 62 6.97 7.75 28.51
N ASN A 63 7.16 8.14 29.78
CA ASN A 63 7.09 9.52 30.26
C ASN A 63 5.70 10.20 30.13
N PHE A 64 4.61 9.43 30.22
CA PHE A 64 3.26 9.98 30.32
C PHE A 64 2.82 10.19 31.76
N ASP A 65 2.18 11.34 32.02
CA ASP A 65 1.31 11.53 33.18
C ASP A 65 -0.05 10.88 32.90
N VAL A 66 -0.32 9.74 33.55
CA VAL A 66 -1.50 8.92 33.26
C VAL A 66 -2.62 9.16 34.27
N ILE A 67 -3.82 9.49 33.76
CA ILE A 67 -5.09 9.44 34.48
C ILE A 67 -5.74 8.09 34.15
N LYS A 68 -5.70 7.13 35.09
CA LYS A 68 -6.38 5.84 34.91
C LYS A 68 -7.69 5.79 35.71
N ILE A 69 -8.76 5.32 35.08
CA ILE A 69 -10.02 4.94 35.76
C ILE A 69 -10.47 3.56 35.27
N THR A 70 -11.13 2.79 36.15
CA THR A 70 -11.66 1.47 35.82
C THR A 70 -13.06 1.28 36.37
N ASN A 71 -13.91 0.55 35.66
CA ASN A 71 -15.31 0.29 36.02
C ASN A 71 -16.08 1.57 36.37
N ALA A 72 -15.91 2.60 35.53
CA ALA A 72 -16.44 3.93 35.76
C ALA A 72 -17.88 4.06 35.24
N ASP A 73 -18.72 4.73 36.01
CA ASP A 73 -20.02 5.24 35.55
C ASP A 73 -19.85 6.48 34.63
N GLN A 74 -20.94 6.94 34.03
CA GLN A 74 -20.91 8.04 33.06
C GLN A 74 -20.33 9.32 33.66
N LYS A 75 -20.77 9.68 34.89
CA LYS A 75 -20.31 10.88 35.60
C LYS A 75 -18.82 10.84 35.89
N THR A 76 -18.29 9.67 36.26
CA THR A 76 -16.86 9.46 36.52
C THR A 76 -16.06 9.57 35.22
N MET A 77 -16.56 9.00 34.12
CA MET A 77 -15.94 9.15 32.80
C MET A 77 -15.89 10.61 32.37
N ASP A 78 -17.01 11.34 32.46
CA ASP A 78 -17.08 12.76 32.12
C ASP A 78 -16.10 13.61 32.95
N SER A 79 -16.05 13.37 34.26
CA SER A 79 -15.13 14.08 35.16
C SER A 79 -13.66 13.79 34.81
N ALA A 80 -13.34 12.56 34.41
CA ALA A 80 -12.00 12.19 33.97
C ALA A 80 -11.63 12.83 32.63
N ILE A 81 -12.58 12.91 31.68
CA ILE A 81 -12.41 13.58 30.38
C ILE A 81 -12.23 15.10 30.57
N ASP A 82 -12.96 15.72 31.49
CA ASP A 82 -12.76 17.13 31.89
C ASP A 82 -11.35 17.36 32.45
N ARG A 83 -10.89 16.49 33.36
CA ARG A 83 -9.55 16.58 33.95
C ARG A 83 -8.46 16.37 32.90
N PHE A 84 -8.64 15.39 32.01
CA PHE A 84 -7.75 15.12 30.89
C PHE A 84 -7.64 16.35 29.99
N TYR A 85 -8.76 16.91 29.54
CA TYR A 85 -8.80 18.13 28.73
C TYR A 85 -8.09 19.32 29.40
N LYS A 86 -8.29 19.54 30.70
CA LYS A 86 -7.59 20.60 31.44
C LYS A 86 -6.07 20.41 31.45
N ASN A 87 -5.60 19.18 31.53
CA ASN A 87 -4.18 18.86 31.53
C ASN A 87 -3.56 18.92 30.11
N LEU A 88 -4.35 18.68 29.06
CA LEU A 88 -3.90 18.72 27.66
C LEU A 88 -3.50 20.12 27.17
N LYS A 89 -4.12 21.19 27.67
CA LYS A 89 -3.84 22.58 27.23
C LYS A 89 -2.39 23.05 27.45
N LYS A 90 -1.57 22.24 28.14
CA LYS A 90 -0.18 22.53 28.46
C LYS A 90 0.75 21.37 28.06
N SER A 91 0.31 20.47 27.19
CA SER A 91 1.06 19.28 26.80
C SER A 91 1.38 19.27 25.32
N ASP A 92 2.45 18.56 24.96
CA ASP A 92 2.87 18.35 23.58
C ASP A 92 2.16 17.13 22.97
N THR A 93 1.88 16.13 23.80
CA THR A 93 1.22 14.88 23.39
C THR A 93 0.07 14.51 24.31
N GLY A 94 -1.08 14.17 23.71
CA GLY A 94 -2.27 13.65 24.39
C GLY A 94 -2.59 12.23 23.93
N LEU A 95 -2.82 11.31 24.86
CA LEU A 95 -3.25 9.94 24.56
C LEU A 95 -4.55 9.59 25.28
N PHE A 96 -5.54 9.10 24.55
CA PHE A 96 -6.75 8.50 25.10
C PHE A 96 -6.76 7.01 24.78
N TYR A 97 -7.01 6.18 25.79
CA TYR A 97 -7.17 4.74 25.66
C TYR A 97 -8.46 4.30 26.35
N PHE A 98 -9.29 3.52 25.65
CA PHE A 98 -10.48 2.91 26.21
C PHE A 98 -10.53 1.41 25.91
N SER A 99 -10.82 0.60 26.93
CA SER A 99 -11.14 -0.82 26.83
C SER A 99 -12.46 -1.11 27.54
N GLY A 100 -13.43 -1.72 26.85
CA GLY A 100 -14.80 -1.91 27.36
C GLY A 100 -15.83 -2.09 26.26
N HIS A 101 -17.13 -2.01 26.58
CA HIS A 101 -18.18 -2.03 25.55
C HIS A 101 -18.28 -0.68 24.82
N GLY A 102 -18.45 -0.74 23.50
CA GLY A 102 -18.70 0.41 22.66
C GLY A 102 -19.79 0.13 21.62
N MET A 103 -20.49 1.17 21.17
CA MET A 103 -21.57 1.05 20.20
C MET A 103 -21.59 2.24 19.23
N GLN A 104 -21.95 1.96 17.99
CA GLN A 104 -22.27 2.99 17.00
C GLN A 104 -23.76 3.29 16.99
N VAL A 105 -24.12 4.58 16.96
CA VAL A 105 -25.49 5.07 16.72
C VAL A 105 -25.41 6.27 15.77
N ASP A 106 -26.17 6.26 14.68
CA ASP A 106 -26.19 7.35 13.66
C ASP A 106 -24.81 7.76 13.12
N GLY A 107 -23.88 6.81 13.00
CA GLY A 107 -22.51 7.09 12.53
C GLY A 107 -21.57 7.65 13.60
N GLU A 108 -22.04 7.81 14.83
CA GLU A 108 -21.28 8.30 15.98
C GLU A 108 -20.91 7.15 16.93
N ASN A 109 -19.72 7.23 17.54
CA ASN A 109 -19.21 6.24 18.48
C ASN A 109 -19.51 6.60 19.92
N TYR A 110 -20.03 5.63 20.68
CA TYR A 110 -20.35 5.77 22.09
C TYR A 110 -19.64 4.70 22.92
N LEU A 111 -18.99 5.14 24.00
CA LEU A 111 -18.34 4.29 25.00
C LEU A 111 -19.32 4.03 26.14
N ILE A 112 -19.57 2.76 26.47
CA ILE A 112 -20.62 2.38 27.43
C ILE A 112 -20.07 2.42 28.87
N PRO A 113 -20.59 3.28 29.76
CA PRO A 113 -20.20 3.31 31.16
C PRO A 113 -20.82 2.16 31.95
N ILE A 114 -20.26 1.88 33.12
CA ILE A 114 -20.88 0.95 34.08
C ILE A 114 -22.18 1.56 34.60
N GLY A 115 -23.25 0.76 34.62
CA GLY A 115 -24.57 1.19 35.09
C GLY A 115 -25.43 1.88 34.02
N ALA A 116 -24.98 1.98 32.77
CA ALA A 116 -25.78 2.55 31.68
C ALA A 116 -27.11 1.82 31.51
N ASN A 117 -28.22 2.57 31.47
CA ASN A 117 -29.57 2.03 31.34
C ASN A 117 -30.11 2.21 29.91
N ILE A 118 -29.55 1.46 28.98
CA ILE A 118 -29.89 1.55 27.54
C ILE A 118 -31.04 0.58 27.24
N LYS A 119 -32.22 1.13 26.92
CA LYS A 119 -33.42 0.34 26.51
C LYS A 119 -33.75 0.51 25.03
N SER A 120 -33.30 1.62 24.44
CA SER A 120 -33.53 2.04 23.06
C SER A 120 -32.32 2.79 22.50
N GLU A 121 -32.30 3.03 21.19
CA GLU A 121 -31.13 3.56 20.48
C GLU A 121 -30.97 5.05 20.77
N SER A 122 -32.09 5.72 21.00
CA SER A 122 -32.14 7.10 21.50
C SER A 122 -31.51 7.25 22.88
N ASP A 123 -31.59 6.23 23.76
CA ASP A 123 -31.04 6.32 25.12
C ASP A 123 -29.50 6.39 25.10
N VAL A 124 -28.87 5.82 24.07
CA VAL A 124 -27.41 5.76 23.94
C VAL A 124 -26.79 7.16 23.95
N LYS A 125 -27.45 8.13 23.32
CA LYS A 125 -26.98 9.51 23.27
C LYS A 125 -26.96 10.19 24.64
N TYR A 126 -27.78 9.70 25.58
CA TYR A 126 -27.94 10.26 26.92
C TYR A 126 -27.23 9.43 28.01
N GLU A 127 -27.12 8.11 27.82
CA GLU A 127 -26.61 7.15 28.82
C GLU A 127 -25.17 6.72 28.58
N ALA A 128 -24.59 7.03 27.40
CA ALA A 128 -23.22 6.70 27.04
C ALA A 128 -22.36 7.94 26.79
N VAL A 129 -21.05 7.73 26.56
CA VAL A 129 -20.09 8.82 26.32
C VAL A 129 -19.70 8.85 24.85
N ASN A 130 -20.01 9.94 24.14
CA ASN A 130 -19.62 10.11 22.74
C ASN A 130 -18.08 10.24 22.62
N ALA A 131 -17.46 9.35 21.84
CA ALA A 131 -16.03 9.32 21.60
C ALA A 131 -15.54 10.52 20.76
N GLY A 132 -16.35 11.00 19.82
CA GLY A 132 -16.11 12.23 19.06
C GLY A 132 -15.97 13.47 19.93
N ARG A 133 -16.70 13.57 21.04
CA ARG A 133 -16.52 14.64 22.05
C ARG A 133 -15.12 14.62 22.67
N ILE A 134 -14.55 13.43 22.90
CA ILE A 134 -13.20 13.28 23.46
C ILE A 134 -12.17 13.74 22.44
N LEU A 135 -12.29 13.27 21.18
CA LEU A 135 -11.40 13.67 20.09
C LEU A 135 -11.48 15.19 19.81
N GLY A 136 -12.69 15.76 19.85
CA GLY A 136 -12.91 17.20 19.73
C GLY A 136 -12.20 17.98 20.84
N ARG A 137 -12.25 17.50 22.09
CA ARG A 137 -11.52 18.12 23.21
C ARG A 137 -10.01 18.02 23.07
N MET A 138 -9.50 16.90 22.55
CA MET A 138 -8.08 16.73 22.25
C MET A 138 -7.62 17.76 21.20
N LYS A 139 -8.43 17.94 20.15
CA LYS A 139 -8.21 18.98 19.13
C LYS A 139 -8.27 20.39 19.72
N ASP A 140 -9.30 20.70 20.51
CA ASP A 140 -9.53 22.04 21.09
C ASP A 140 -8.47 22.43 22.13
N ALA A 141 -7.78 21.45 22.72
CA ALA A 141 -6.62 21.71 23.57
C ALA A 141 -5.40 22.23 22.78
N ALA A 142 -5.47 22.20 21.43
CA ALA A 142 -4.39 22.56 20.51
C ALA A 142 -3.09 21.79 20.77
N THR A 143 -3.21 20.57 21.30
CA THR A 143 -2.08 19.67 21.50
C THR A 143 -1.51 19.26 20.14
N PRO A 144 -0.19 19.43 19.90
CA PRO A 144 0.45 19.10 18.63
C PRO A 144 0.20 17.67 18.16
N LEU A 145 0.17 16.72 19.09
CA LEU A 145 0.00 15.31 18.79
C LEU A 145 -1.08 14.64 19.66
N ASN A 146 -2.05 13.99 19.02
CA ASN A 146 -3.18 13.35 19.69
C ASN A 146 -3.31 11.88 19.27
N ILE A 147 -3.36 10.98 20.23
CA ILE A 147 -3.45 9.54 20.02
C ILE A 147 -4.75 9.06 20.66
N MET A 148 -5.63 8.42 19.90
CA MET A 148 -6.86 7.84 20.42
C MET A 148 -6.89 6.35 20.09
N ILE A 149 -6.98 5.49 21.11
CA ILE A 149 -6.97 4.04 20.96
C ILE A 149 -8.26 3.48 21.58
N LEU A 150 -9.04 2.77 20.77
CA LEU A 150 -10.32 2.18 21.15
C LEU A 150 -10.25 0.66 21.05
N ASP A 151 -9.97 0.02 22.18
CA ASP A 151 -10.06 -1.44 22.39
C ASP A 151 -11.45 -1.84 22.91
N ALA A 152 -12.48 -1.40 22.18
CA ALA A 152 -13.85 -1.62 22.58
C ALA A 152 -14.40 -2.95 22.01
N CYS A 153 -14.88 -3.83 22.89
CA CYS A 153 -15.63 -5.02 22.53
C CYS A 153 -16.95 -4.61 21.86
N ARG A 154 -17.29 -5.32 20.78
CA ARG A 154 -18.36 -4.96 19.82
C ARG A 154 -19.60 -5.82 19.94
N ASP A 155 -19.62 -6.68 20.96
CA ASP A 155 -20.78 -7.44 21.34
C ASP A 155 -21.72 -6.54 22.12
N ASN A 156 -22.58 -5.83 21.39
CA ASN A 156 -23.63 -5.00 21.98
C ASN A 156 -24.44 -5.87 22.99
N PRO A 157 -24.31 -5.61 24.31
CA PRO A 157 -24.98 -6.42 25.31
C PRO A 157 -26.50 -6.16 25.36
N TYR A 158 -26.99 -5.26 24.52
CA TYR A 158 -28.38 -4.87 24.35
C TYR A 158 -28.94 -5.28 22.98
N LYS A 159 -28.26 -6.18 22.23
CA LYS A 159 -28.66 -6.70 20.89
C LYS A 159 -30.13 -7.16 20.81
N SER A 160 -30.72 -7.65 21.89
CA SER A 160 -32.11 -8.11 21.93
C SER A 160 -33.16 -7.02 21.64
N PHE A 161 -32.79 -5.74 21.80
CA PHE A 161 -33.69 -4.59 21.62
C PHE A 161 -33.50 -3.87 20.28
N PHE A 162 -32.43 -4.14 19.53
CA PHE A 162 -32.03 -3.36 18.35
C PHE A 162 -32.15 -4.18 17.06
N ARG A 163 -33.21 -3.96 16.27
CA ARG A 163 -33.43 -4.65 14.98
C ARG A 163 -32.51 -4.17 13.83
N SER A 164 -31.70 -3.12 14.02
CA SER A 164 -30.91 -2.48 12.95
C SER A 164 -29.52 -1.97 13.33
N SER A 165 -28.97 -2.30 14.51
CA SER A 165 -27.65 -1.76 14.88
C SER A 165 -26.52 -2.32 14.02
N SER A 166 -25.78 -1.43 13.35
CA SER A 166 -24.55 -1.73 12.63
C SER A 166 -23.52 -2.36 13.56
N ARG A 167 -22.87 -3.45 13.13
CA ARG A 167 -21.85 -4.12 13.96
C ARG A 167 -20.60 -3.25 14.08
N GLY A 168 -20.20 -2.95 15.32
CA GLY A 168 -18.93 -2.28 15.62
C GLY A 168 -19.02 -0.76 15.77
N LEU A 169 -17.85 -0.12 15.82
CA LEU A 169 -17.70 1.34 15.89
C LEU A 169 -17.64 1.93 14.48
N ALA A 170 -18.23 3.11 14.29
CA ALA A 170 -18.04 3.93 13.10
C ALA A 170 -16.58 4.39 12.95
N ARG A 171 -16.16 4.63 11.71
CA ARG A 171 -14.89 5.31 11.44
C ARG A 171 -14.99 6.76 11.89
N MET A 172 -14.02 7.22 12.68
CA MET A 172 -13.87 8.63 13.06
C MET A 172 -12.80 9.28 12.18
N ASN A 173 -13.07 10.49 11.71
CA ASN A 173 -12.08 11.28 11.00
C ASN A 173 -11.06 11.86 11.99
N ALA A 174 -9.80 11.45 11.89
CA ALA A 174 -8.73 12.04 12.66
C ALA A 174 -8.51 13.50 12.22
N PRO A 175 -8.46 14.49 13.13
CA PRO A 175 -8.02 15.83 12.78
C PRO A 175 -6.50 15.87 12.50
N LYS A 176 -6.01 16.93 11.85
CA LYS A 176 -4.56 17.17 11.68
C LYS A 176 -3.84 17.07 13.03
N GLY A 177 -2.74 16.32 13.07
CA GLY A 177 -1.99 16.06 14.30
C GLY A 177 -2.62 14.98 15.19
N ALA A 178 -3.52 14.14 14.65
CA ALA A 178 -4.10 13.03 15.39
C ALA A 178 -3.99 11.69 14.68
N ILE A 179 -3.94 10.63 15.48
CA ILE A 179 -4.09 9.25 15.06
C ILE A 179 -5.18 8.57 15.89
N VAL A 180 -6.11 7.88 15.22
CA VAL A 180 -7.18 7.10 15.85
C VAL A 180 -7.01 5.65 15.48
N ALA A 181 -6.87 4.76 16.47
CA ALA A 181 -6.66 3.34 16.31
C ALA A 181 -7.80 2.53 16.96
N TYR A 182 -8.22 1.46 16.30
CA TYR A 182 -9.28 0.56 16.71
C TYR A 182 -8.71 -0.86 16.83
N ALA A 183 -9.10 -1.59 17.87
CA ALA A 183 -8.67 -2.98 18.04
C ALA A 183 -9.24 -3.95 16.98
N ALA A 184 -10.25 -3.52 16.20
CA ALA A 184 -10.82 -4.26 15.07
C ALA A 184 -11.36 -3.30 13.98
N ALA A 185 -11.39 -3.73 12.72
CA ALA A 185 -11.92 -2.98 11.57
C ALA A 185 -13.42 -2.68 11.71
N PRO A 186 -13.92 -1.44 11.57
CA PRO A 186 -15.35 -1.09 11.58
C PRO A 186 -16.21 -2.06 10.75
N GLY A 187 -17.29 -2.61 11.34
CA GLY A 187 -18.10 -3.67 10.71
C GLY A 187 -17.77 -5.11 11.16
N SER A 188 -16.59 -5.38 11.71
CA SER A 188 -16.17 -6.72 12.18
C SER A 188 -16.20 -6.87 13.72
N VAL A 189 -16.15 -8.11 14.22
CA VAL A 189 -16.18 -8.43 15.66
C VAL A 189 -14.75 -8.73 16.13
N ALA A 190 -14.33 -8.12 17.25
CA ALA A 190 -13.08 -8.53 17.91
C ALA A 190 -13.25 -9.94 18.50
N SER A 191 -12.19 -10.73 18.59
CA SER A 191 -12.28 -12.07 19.18
C SER A 191 -12.92 -11.93 20.57
N ASP A 192 -14.01 -12.66 20.79
CA ASP A 192 -14.73 -12.70 22.05
C ASP A 192 -13.69 -12.86 23.17
N GLY A 193 -13.87 -12.18 24.31
CA GLY A 193 -12.97 -12.21 25.47
C GLY A 193 -12.78 -13.58 26.15
N VAL A 194 -12.90 -14.66 25.37
CA VAL A 194 -12.57 -16.06 25.63
C VAL A 194 -11.06 -16.32 25.46
N ASP A 195 -10.27 -15.32 25.05
CA ASP A 195 -8.81 -15.40 25.17
C ASP A 195 -8.44 -15.54 26.64
N ARG A 196 -7.97 -16.74 27.01
CA ARG A 196 -7.51 -17.11 28.37
C ARG A 196 -6.24 -16.37 28.81
N GLY A 197 -5.82 -15.34 28.06
CA GLY A 197 -4.68 -14.49 28.35
C GLY A 197 -5.02 -13.42 29.38
N ARG A 198 -3.98 -12.77 29.91
CA ARG A 198 -4.13 -11.66 30.87
C ARG A 198 -4.80 -10.43 30.24
N ASN A 199 -4.50 -10.17 28.97
CA ASN A 199 -4.90 -8.98 28.22
C ASN A 199 -5.69 -9.37 26.97
N GLY A 200 -6.49 -8.45 26.43
CA GLY A 200 -7.04 -8.58 25.07
C GLY A 200 -5.92 -8.68 24.03
N VAL A 201 -6.15 -9.41 22.93
CA VAL A 201 -5.10 -9.70 21.92
C VAL A 201 -4.49 -8.42 21.35
N PHE A 202 -5.33 -7.42 21.08
CA PHE A 202 -4.86 -6.11 20.64
C PHE A 202 -3.92 -5.47 21.67
N THR A 203 -4.38 -5.33 22.91
CA THR A 203 -3.61 -4.69 23.97
C THR A 203 -2.33 -5.44 24.29
N LYS A 204 -2.37 -6.78 24.34
CA LYS A 204 -1.18 -7.64 24.49
C LYS A 204 -0.07 -7.25 23.50
N HIS A 205 -0.40 -7.20 22.22
CA HIS A 205 0.59 -6.90 21.17
C HIS A 205 0.98 -5.43 21.14
N PHE A 206 0.02 -4.52 21.36
CA PHE A 206 0.29 -3.09 21.45
C PHE A 206 1.29 -2.76 22.56
N LEU A 207 1.08 -3.32 23.75
CA LEU A 207 1.97 -3.14 24.90
C LEU A 207 3.39 -3.66 24.64
N ASN A 208 3.53 -4.74 23.88
CA ASN A 208 4.85 -5.27 23.51
C ASN A 208 5.56 -4.35 22.49
N ASN A 209 4.83 -3.89 21.47
CA ASN A 209 5.37 -3.10 20.37
C ASN A 209 5.68 -1.66 20.79
N MET A 210 4.86 -1.03 21.64
CA MET A 210 5.13 0.33 22.12
C MET A 210 6.41 0.45 22.93
N MET A 211 6.89 -0.67 23.48
CA MET A 211 8.12 -0.75 24.25
C MET A 211 9.36 -1.01 23.38
N LYS A 212 9.21 -1.03 22.05
CA LYS A 212 10.35 -1.13 21.11
C LYS A 212 10.98 0.26 20.91
N PRO A 213 12.25 0.45 21.30
CA PRO A 213 12.89 1.76 21.19
C PRO A 213 13.00 2.22 19.74
N GLY A 214 12.75 3.50 19.49
CA GLY A 214 12.86 4.12 18.16
C GLY A 214 11.70 3.84 17.21
N TRP A 215 10.73 3.01 17.57
CA TRP A 215 9.58 2.75 16.71
C TRP A 215 8.60 3.94 16.74
N ALA A 216 8.33 4.51 15.56
CA ALA A 216 7.24 5.44 15.35
C ALA A 216 5.89 4.76 15.67
N ILE A 217 4.89 5.52 16.12
CA ILE A 217 3.57 5.00 16.48
C ILE A 217 2.89 4.26 15.33
N GLU A 218 3.07 4.71 14.09
CA GLU A 218 2.62 4.02 12.89
C GLU A 218 3.22 2.61 12.83
N LYS A 219 4.54 2.47 13.02
CA LYS A 219 5.21 1.16 13.10
C LYS A 219 4.69 0.33 14.27
N VAL A 220 4.46 0.93 15.44
CA VAL A 220 3.89 0.23 16.60
C VAL A 220 2.50 -0.35 16.29
N LEU A 221 1.60 0.46 15.73
CA LEU A 221 0.23 0.07 15.42
C LEU A 221 0.16 -0.97 14.31
N LYS A 222 0.99 -0.81 13.29
CA LYS A 222 1.13 -1.73 12.17
C LYS A 222 1.67 -3.10 12.59
N GLN A 223 2.73 -3.14 13.40
CA GLN A 223 3.24 -4.38 13.98
C GLN A 223 2.24 -5.01 14.95
N THR A 224 1.44 -4.19 15.62
CA THR A 224 0.32 -4.68 16.44
C THR A 224 -0.75 -5.33 15.56
N ARG A 225 -1.13 -4.70 14.44
CA ARG A 225 -2.09 -5.24 13.48
C ARG A 225 -1.64 -6.58 12.93
N ILE A 226 -0.37 -6.69 12.54
CA ILE A 226 0.25 -7.93 12.07
C ILE A 226 0.12 -9.03 13.11
N ALA A 227 0.60 -8.78 14.34
CA ALA A 227 0.63 -9.79 15.38
C ALA A 227 -0.79 -10.21 15.85
N VAL A 228 -1.75 -9.28 15.86
CA VAL A 228 -3.16 -9.58 16.15
C VAL A 228 -3.80 -10.41 15.04
N SER A 229 -3.54 -10.08 13.77
CA SER A 229 -4.07 -10.83 12.63
C SER A 229 -3.51 -12.25 12.61
N GLU A 230 -2.21 -12.42 12.86
CA GLU A 230 -1.55 -13.73 12.94
C GLU A 230 -2.09 -14.58 14.10
N GLU A 231 -2.18 -14.02 15.32
CA GLU A 231 -2.67 -14.76 16.50
C GLU A 231 -4.16 -15.14 16.38
N THR A 232 -4.96 -14.31 15.72
CA THR A 232 -6.40 -14.57 15.56
C THR A 232 -6.76 -15.30 14.26
N GLY A 233 -5.78 -15.62 13.41
CA GLY A 233 -6.01 -16.22 12.09
C GLY A 233 -6.88 -15.35 11.18
N GLY A 234 -6.69 -14.02 11.24
CA GLY A 234 -7.43 -13.03 10.45
C GLY A 234 -8.81 -12.66 11.00
N LYS A 235 -9.25 -13.23 12.13
CA LYS A 235 -10.57 -12.91 12.72
C LYS A 235 -10.65 -11.50 13.30
N GLN A 236 -9.54 -11.00 13.83
CA GLN A 236 -9.40 -9.64 14.32
C GLN A 236 -8.32 -8.91 13.53
N ILE A 237 -8.69 -7.78 12.94
CA ILE A 237 -7.77 -6.93 12.18
C ILE A 237 -7.89 -5.51 12.73
N PRO A 238 -6.92 -5.03 13.52
CA PRO A 238 -6.87 -3.64 13.94
C PRO A 238 -6.84 -2.66 12.75
N GLU A 239 -7.39 -1.46 12.94
CA GLU A 239 -7.35 -0.39 11.94
C GLU A 239 -6.96 0.93 12.58
N GLU A 240 -6.24 1.78 11.86
CA GLU A 240 -5.95 3.15 12.27
C GLU A 240 -6.20 4.16 11.15
N ARG A 241 -6.30 5.43 11.56
CA ARG A 241 -6.32 6.61 10.70
C ARG A 241 -5.36 7.63 11.28
N SER A 242 -4.31 7.96 10.54
CA SER A 242 -3.30 8.93 10.94
C SER A 242 -3.36 10.17 10.04
N LEU A 243 -3.40 11.35 10.66
CA LEU A 243 -3.03 12.64 10.04
C LEU A 243 -1.91 13.31 10.85
N LEU A 244 -1.00 12.50 11.42
CA LEU A 244 0.18 13.01 12.09
C LEU A 244 1.06 13.79 11.11
N THR A 245 1.67 14.88 11.59
CA THR A 245 2.54 15.75 10.79
C THR A 245 4.02 15.61 11.18
N GLY A 246 4.33 14.60 11.99
CA GLY A 246 5.67 14.28 12.47
C GLY A 246 5.65 12.98 13.26
N ASP A 247 6.82 12.40 13.49
CA ASP A 247 6.93 11.09 14.13
C ASP A 247 6.71 11.19 15.64
N PHE A 248 5.95 10.24 16.19
CA PHE A 248 5.88 10.02 17.63
C PHE A 248 6.52 8.70 18.01
N ILE A 249 7.43 8.75 18.97
CA ILE A 249 8.12 7.56 19.48
C ILE A 249 7.87 7.46 20.99
N PHE A 250 7.29 6.34 21.42
CA PHE A 250 7.01 6.05 22.83
C PHE A 250 8.30 6.02 23.66
N LEU A 251 9.29 5.26 23.18
CA LEU A 251 10.63 5.18 23.74
C LEU A 251 11.64 5.69 22.71
N ALA A 252 12.07 6.93 22.82
CA ALA A 252 13.23 7.39 22.07
C ALA A 252 14.41 6.45 22.38
N GLY A 253 15.06 5.87 21.37
CA GLY A 253 16.22 4.99 21.55
C GLY A 253 17.28 5.68 22.40
N GLY A 254 17.36 5.31 23.68
CA GLY A 254 17.98 6.13 24.71
C GLY A 254 19.48 6.32 24.51
N TYR A 255 19.91 7.57 24.62
CA TYR A 255 21.26 7.90 25.08
C TYR A 255 21.22 8.07 26.60
N SER A 256 22.14 7.41 27.30
CA SER A 256 22.45 7.75 28.70
C SER A 256 23.75 8.54 28.72
N VAL A 257 23.71 9.81 29.07
CA VAL A 257 24.90 10.54 29.51
C VAL A 257 25.20 10.07 30.92
N VAL A 258 26.12 9.13 31.07
CA VAL A 258 26.66 8.80 32.39
C VAL A 258 27.68 9.89 32.73
N GLU A 259 27.25 10.91 33.47
CA GLU A 259 28.19 11.82 34.12
C GLU A 259 28.84 11.06 35.28
N SER A 260 30.07 10.58 35.07
CA SER A 260 30.96 10.17 36.16
C SER A 260 31.99 11.28 36.37
N PRO A 261 32.09 11.87 37.58
CA PRO A 261 33.17 12.79 37.89
C PRO A 261 34.48 12.00 37.94
N VAL A 262 35.45 12.36 37.10
CA VAL A 262 36.83 11.91 37.24
C VAL A 262 37.53 12.89 38.17
N THR A 263 37.94 12.39 39.33
CA THR A 263 38.74 13.12 40.32
C THR A 263 40.08 13.56 39.72
N THR A 264 40.38 14.84 39.89
CA THR A 264 41.59 15.53 39.44
C THR A 264 42.86 14.92 40.03
N THR A 265 43.88 14.70 39.19
CA THR A 265 45.28 14.88 39.60
C THR A 265 46.10 15.44 38.44
N THR A 266 46.88 16.47 38.78
CA THR A 266 47.60 17.42 37.94
C THR A 266 48.76 16.78 37.16
N THR A 267 48.89 17.07 35.85
CA THR A 267 50.03 17.77 35.20
C THR A 267 50.14 17.48 33.70
N VAL A 268 50.72 18.47 33.00
CA VAL A 268 51.17 18.57 31.61
C VAL A 268 50.15 18.98 30.54
N THR A 269 50.45 20.14 29.95
CA THR A 269 49.81 20.84 28.83
C THR A 269 49.69 19.93 27.59
N SER A 270 48.54 19.26 27.50
CA SER A 270 48.01 18.67 26.27
C SER A 270 46.62 19.26 26.10
N ALA A 271 46.28 19.73 24.90
CA ALA A 271 44.92 20.19 24.62
C ALA A 271 43.92 19.12 25.09
N ALA A 272 42.97 19.52 25.93
CA ALA A 272 42.04 18.66 26.64
C ALA A 272 41.04 17.99 25.68
N THR A 273 41.45 16.95 24.96
CA THR A 273 40.59 16.29 23.96
C THR A 273 39.62 15.28 24.60
N GLY A 274 38.39 15.23 24.12
CA GLY A 274 37.38 14.23 24.50
C GLY A 274 37.59 12.87 23.83
N SER A 275 36.76 11.89 24.21
CA SER A 275 36.71 10.56 23.56
C SER A 275 35.27 10.09 23.38
N LEU A 276 35.03 9.30 22.33
CA LEU A 276 33.72 8.77 21.94
C LEU A 276 33.78 7.26 21.76
N ASN A 277 32.98 6.52 22.53
CA ASN A 277 32.76 5.08 22.33
C ASN A 277 31.49 4.87 21.51
N VAL A 278 31.61 4.25 20.33
CA VAL A 278 30.50 3.95 19.42
C VAL A 278 30.22 2.46 19.48
N LYS A 279 28.98 2.07 19.76
CA LYS A 279 28.49 0.68 19.77
C LYS A 279 27.40 0.50 18.71
N THR A 280 27.27 -0.69 18.15
CA THR A 280 26.16 -1.03 17.26
C THR A 280 25.48 -2.34 17.65
N GLU A 281 24.20 -2.45 17.33
CA GLU A 281 23.41 -3.68 17.35
C GLU A 281 22.73 -3.83 15.97
N PRO A 282 23.09 -4.83 15.15
CA PRO A 282 24.10 -5.85 15.41
C PRO A 282 25.53 -5.26 15.52
N PRO A 283 26.47 -5.95 16.19
CA PRO A 283 27.86 -5.51 16.28
C PRO A 283 28.58 -5.59 14.92
N GLY A 284 29.67 -4.83 14.77
CA GLY A 284 30.55 -4.91 13.60
C GLY A 284 30.31 -3.88 12.50
N ALA A 285 29.36 -2.96 12.67
CA ALA A 285 29.11 -1.88 11.71
C ALA A 285 30.35 -0.99 11.53
N THR A 286 30.59 -0.54 10.30
CA THR A 286 31.61 0.45 9.98
C THR A 286 31.17 1.83 10.47
N ILE A 287 32.02 2.48 11.26
CA ILE A 287 31.75 3.80 11.84
C ILE A 287 32.53 4.87 11.10
N PHE A 288 31.85 5.96 10.77
CA PHE A 288 32.42 7.18 10.20
C PHE A 288 32.18 8.36 11.14
N LEU A 289 33.17 9.24 11.24
CA LEU A 289 33.10 10.52 11.94
C LEU A 289 33.39 11.62 10.92
N ASP A 290 32.43 12.50 10.68
CA ASP A 290 32.48 13.53 9.63
C ASP A 290 32.97 12.96 8.29
N ASP A 291 32.32 11.86 7.88
CA ASP A 291 32.58 11.10 6.65
C ASP A 291 33.95 10.40 6.58
N LYS A 292 34.78 10.48 7.63
CA LYS A 292 36.05 9.74 7.74
C LYS A 292 35.84 8.44 8.52
N LYS A 293 36.20 7.32 7.90
CA LYS A 293 36.14 5.98 8.52
C LYS A 293 37.04 5.89 9.76
N GLN A 294 36.47 5.45 10.88
CA GLN A 294 37.15 5.33 12.17
C GLN A 294 37.41 3.87 12.60
N GLY A 295 36.64 2.91 12.08
CA GLY A 295 36.78 1.49 12.41
C GLY A 295 35.46 0.74 12.40
N ARG A 296 35.42 -0.45 13.00
CA ARG A 296 34.19 -1.24 13.22
C ARG A 296 33.76 -1.17 14.68
N ALA A 297 32.45 -1.05 14.92
CA ALA A 297 31.91 -1.00 16.27
C ALA A 297 31.97 -2.37 16.98
N PRO A 298 32.23 -2.40 18.32
CA PRO A 298 32.45 -1.24 19.17
C PRO A 298 33.82 -0.58 18.93
N VAL A 299 33.86 0.75 18.78
CA VAL A 299 35.10 1.52 18.54
C VAL A 299 35.19 2.70 19.49
N THR A 300 36.40 3.03 19.97
CA THR A 300 36.65 4.25 20.75
C THR A 300 37.51 5.21 19.94
N ILE A 301 37.01 6.42 19.74
CA ILE A 301 37.67 7.51 19.02
C ILE A 301 38.17 8.51 20.06
N SER A 302 39.48 8.76 20.11
CA SER A 302 40.13 9.65 21.07
C SER A 302 40.71 10.87 20.36
N GLY A 303 41.09 11.92 21.09
CA GLY A 303 41.70 13.10 20.49
C GLY A 303 40.69 14.09 19.89
N LEU A 304 39.41 13.99 20.26
CA LEU A 304 38.36 14.82 19.69
C LEU A 304 38.30 16.18 20.38
N GLU A 305 38.53 17.25 19.63
CA GLU A 305 38.34 18.61 20.11
C GLU A 305 36.86 18.88 20.40
N SER A 306 36.58 19.84 21.28
CA SER A 306 35.21 20.26 21.56
C SER A 306 34.51 20.76 20.27
N GLY A 307 33.42 20.11 19.86
CA GLY A 307 32.78 20.39 18.59
C GLY A 307 31.55 19.52 18.34
N ASN A 308 30.82 19.81 17.26
CA ASN A 308 29.72 18.97 16.78
C ASN A 308 30.27 18.01 15.72
N TYR A 309 29.98 16.74 15.90
CA TYR A 309 30.43 15.68 15.00
C TYR A 309 29.23 14.93 14.43
N LYS A 310 29.34 14.49 13.19
CA LYS A 310 28.40 13.62 12.49
C LYS A 310 28.93 12.19 12.55
N ILE A 311 28.19 11.28 13.16
CA ILE A 311 28.56 9.87 13.26
C ILE A 311 27.62 9.05 12.40
N LYS A 312 28.18 8.28 11.46
CA LYS A 312 27.44 7.36 10.61
C LYS A 312 27.85 5.93 10.92
N ALA A 313 26.88 5.02 10.99
CA ALA A 313 27.08 3.58 11.13
C ALA A 313 26.50 2.85 9.90
N GLU A 314 27.31 2.01 9.28
CA GLU A 314 26.96 1.23 8.09
C GLU A 314 27.26 -0.25 8.30
N LEU A 315 26.31 -1.12 7.96
CA LEU A 315 26.48 -2.57 7.99
C LEU A 315 25.78 -3.17 6.77
N ASP A 316 26.41 -4.13 6.11
CA ASP A 316 25.87 -4.79 4.92
C ASP A 316 24.53 -5.46 5.23
N ASN A 317 23.52 -5.27 4.38
CA ASN A 317 22.14 -5.72 4.58
C ASN A 317 21.43 -5.07 5.77
N TYR A 318 21.84 -3.87 6.18
CA TYR A 318 21.15 -3.05 7.17
C TYR A 318 21.04 -1.59 6.68
N ILE A 319 20.02 -0.88 7.14
CA ILE A 319 19.81 0.54 6.82
C ILE A 319 20.91 1.37 7.52
N PRO A 320 21.72 2.18 6.79
CA PRO A 320 22.68 3.09 7.40
C PRO A 320 22.01 4.09 8.34
N GLN A 321 22.62 4.32 9.50
CA GLN A 321 22.10 5.27 10.49
C GLN A 321 23.10 6.40 10.73
N GLU A 322 22.60 7.63 10.90
CA GLU A 322 23.42 8.81 11.18
C GLU A 322 22.90 9.56 12.40
N LYS A 323 23.80 10.04 13.27
CA LYS A 323 23.47 10.86 14.43
C LYS A 323 24.50 11.98 14.61
N LYS A 324 24.05 13.15 15.05
CA LYS A 324 24.92 14.29 15.39
C LYS A 324 25.16 14.34 16.90
N LEU A 325 26.41 14.53 17.31
CA LEU A 325 26.80 14.57 18.71
C LEU A 325 27.74 15.75 18.99
N LYS A 326 27.46 16.50 20.05
CA LYS A 326 28.40 17.49 20.59
C LYS A 326 29.35 16.82 21.57
N ILE A 327 30.65 16.90 21.30
CA ILE A 327 31.70 16.44 22.21
C ILE A 327 32.28 17.67 22.90
N ASN A 328 32.48 17.57 24.21
CA ASN A 328 33.12 18.61 25.01
C ASN A 328 34.49 18.10 25.50
N ASN A 329 35.43 19.03 25.69
CA ASN A 329 36.78 18.75 26.19
C ASN A 329 36.75 17.93 27.50
N ASN A 330 37.66 16.96 27.63
CA ASN A 330 37.79 16.04 28.77
C ASN A 330 36.56 15.15 29.11
N ARG A 331 35.57 15.02 28.21
CA ARG A 331 34.42 14.11 28.42
C ARG A 331 34.54 12.81 27.61
N LYS A 332 34.11 11.70 28.22
CA LYS A 332 33.86 10.42 27.53
C LYS A 332 32.39 10.37 27.14
N ALA A 333 32.11 10.27 25.85
CA ALA A 333 30.77 10.07 25.32
C ALA A 333 30.60 8.62 24.86
N VAL A 334 29.39 8.07 24.99
CA VAL A 334 29.03 6.75 24.45
C VAL A 334 27.80 6.93 23.56
N ILE A 335 27.83 6.35 22.37
CA ILE A 335 26.74 6.39 21.40
C ILE A 335 26.46 4.97 20.90
N SER A 336 25.18 4.60 20.85
CA SER A 336 24.74 3.31 20.31
C SER A 336 23.90 3.51 19.06
N PHE A 337 24.16 2.70 18.03
CA PHE A 337 23.33 2.57 16.83
C PHE A 337 22.60 1.24 16.86
N PHE A 338 21.30 1.25 16.57
CA PHE A 338 20.53 0.04 16.29
C PHE A 338 20.25 0.08 14.80
N LEU A 339 20.79 -0.89 14.07
CA LEU A 339 20.65 -0.95 12.63
C LEU A 339 19.48 -1.88 12.33
N ASP A 340 18.50 -1.37 11.60
CA ASP A 340 17.40 -2.19 11.10
C ASP A 340 17.91 -3.04 9.93
N PRO A 341 17.62 -4.36 9.90
CA PRO A 341 17.90 -5.19 8.74
C PRO A 341 17.24 -4.56 7.51
N LEU A 342 17.97 -4.54 6.40
CA LEU A 342 17.44 -4.19 5.10
C LEU A 342 16.52 -5.34 4.68
N SER A 343 15.23 -5.23 5.02
CA SER A 343 14.26 -6.23 4.59
C SER A 343 14.02 -6.07 3.09
N THR A 344 14.07 -7.19 2.37
CA THR A 344 13.73 -7.23 0.94
C THR A 344 12.23 -7.32 0.72
N LYS A 345 11.43 -7.45 1.78
CA LYS A 345 9.99 -7.65 1.73
C LYS A 345 9.26 -6.70 2.68
N ALA A 346 8.07 -6.29 2.29
CA ALA A 346 7.18 -5.44 3.06
C ALA A 346 5.73 -5.88 2.88
N LYS A 347 4.92 -5.78 3.93
CA LYS A 347 3.48 -6.03 3.80
C LYS A 347 2.77 -4.84 3.10
N ILE A 348 1.60 -5.05 2.52
CA ILE A 348 0.78 -3.93 2.02
C ILE A 348 -0.65 -4.06 2.53
N PHE A 349 -1.19 -2.93 2.95
CA PHE A 349 -2.54 -2.77 3.41
C PHE A 349 -3.23 -1.70 2.55
N VAL A 350 -4.44 -1.99 2.07
CA VAL A 350 -5.21 -1.10 1.21
C VAL A 350 -6.58 -0.88 1.84
N ASN A 351 -6.85 0.36 2.21
CA ASN A 351 -8.04 0.84 2.89
C ASN A 351 -8.88 1.66 1.91
N THR A 352 -10.12 1.24 1.65
CA THR A 352 -10.95 1.85 0.59
C THR A 352 -12.11 2.67 1.15
N THR A 353 -12.53 3.68 0.39
CA THR A 353 -13.80 4.41 0.53
C THR A 353 -14.48 4.40 -0.84
N PRO A 354 -15.67 3.81 -1.03
CA PRO A 354 -16.51 3.13 -0.05
C PRO A 354 -15.84 1.87 0.55
N PRO A 355 -16.25 1.44 1.76
CA PRO A 355 -15.80 0.18 2.34
C PRO A 355 -16.22 -1.01 1.45
N ASP A 356 -15.52 -2.13 1.59
CA ASP A 356 -15.74 -3.35 0.80
C ASP A 356 -15.57 -3.13 -0.72
N SER A 357 -14.71 -2.20 -1.14
CA SER A 357 -14.28 -2.11 -2.54
C SER A 357 -13.33 -3.27 -2.84
N GLN A 358 -13.41 -3.82 -4.04
CA GLN A 358 -12.48 -4.85 -4.48
C GLN A 358 -11.11 -4.21 -4.66
N VAL A 359 -10.08 -4.86 -4.14
CA VAL A 359 -8.69 -4.43 -4.28
C VAL A 359 -7.92 -5.52 -4.99
N ARG A 360 -7.13 -5.13 -5.99
CA ARG A 360 -6.24 -6.02 -6.72
C ARG A 360 -4.87 -5.36 -6.85
N ILE A 361 -3.82 -6.14 -6.60
CA ILE A 361 -2.46 -5.74 -6.96
C ILE A 361 -2.19 -6.33 -8.34
N MET A 362 -2.11 -5.46 -9.33
CA MET A 362 -2.21 -5.85 -10.74
C MET A 362 -0.98 -6.62 -11.22
N ASN A 363 0.16 -6.42 -10.57
CA ASN A 363 1.45 -6.95 -10.98
C ASN A 363 2.00 -8.04 -10.04
N ILE A 364 1.12 -8.73 -9.31
CA ILE A 364 1.43 -9.96 -8.58
C ILE A 364 0.41 -11.05 -8.92
N VAL A 365 0.81 -12.31 -8.77
CA VAL A 365 -0.06 -13.48 -9.01
C VAL A 365 -1.03 -13.69 -7.84
N ASP A 366 -0.55 -13.44 -6.62
CA ASP A 366 -1.31 -13.68 -5.41
C ASP A 366 -2.53 -12.77 -5.31
N LYS A 367 -3.65 -13.36 -4.90
CA LYS A 367 -4.85 -12.59 -4.60
C LYS A 367 -4.54 -11.64 -3.45
N PHE A 368 -4.86 -10.36 -3.64
CA PHE A 368 -4.68 -9.38 -2.59
C PHE A 368 -5.46 -9.78 -1.33
N TYR A 369 -4.75 -9.77 -0.21
CA TYR A 369 -5.31 -9.70 1.12
C TYR A 369 -4.54 -8.65 1.90
N ASN A 370 -5.21 -7.97 2.84
CA ASN A 370 -4.56 -6.97 3.68
C ASN A 370 -3.43 -7.63 4.49
N GLY A 371 -2.23 -7.09 4.35
CA GLY A 371 -1.02 -7.64 4.96
C GLY A 371 -0.26 -8.63 4.08
N ILE A 372 -0.58 -8.74 2.79
CA ILE A 372 0.22 -9.52 1.83
C ILE A 372 1.65 -8.99 1.78
N GLU A 373 2.61 -9.89 1.88
CA GLU A 373 4.04 -9.58 1.90
C GLU A 373 4.61 -9.59 0.48
N LEU A 374 5.24 -8.49 0.10
CA LEU A 374 5.71 -8.20 -1.24
C LEU A 374 7.18 -7.83 -1.21
N ASP A 375 7.94 -8.26 -2.21
CA ASP A 375 9.34 -7.86 -2.35
C ASP A 375 9.48 -6.33 -2.57
N ASN A 376 10.68 -5.79 -2.44
CA ASN A 376 10.96 -4.42 -2.82
C ASN A 376 10.68 -4.26 -4.32
N GLY A 377 9.84 -3.30 -4.66
CA GLY A 377 9.31 -3.17 -6.01
C GLY A 377 8.18 -2.18 -6.09
N ARG A 378 7.79 -1.86 -7.32
CA ARG A 378 6.69 -0.97 -7.60
C ARG A 378 5.44 -1.79 -7.88
N TYR A 379 4.33 -1.50 -7.23
CA TYR A 379 3.07 -2.25 -7.30
C TYR A 379 1.93 -1.36 -7.77
N GLU A 380 1.09 -1.86 -8.68
CA GLU A 380 -0.11 -1.13 -9.11
C GLU A 380 -1.32 -1.65 -8.35
N ILE A 381 -1.98 -0.76 -7.63
CA ILE A 381 -3.14 -1.09 -6.81
C ILE A 381 -4.39 -0.58 -7.54
N GLU A 382 -5.24 -1.52 -7.94
CA GLU A 382 -6.55 -1.26 -8.49
C GLU A 382 -7.61 -1.39 -7.40
N VAL A 383 -8.49 -0.41 -7.32
CA VAL A 383 -9.64 -0.42 -6.42
C VAL A 383 -10.92 -0.15 -7.21
N SER A 384 -11.91 -1.02 -7.05
CA SER A 384 -13.17 -0.94 -7.79
C SER A 384 -14.39 -1.22 -6.90
N LYS A 385 -15.52 -0.60 -7.24
CA LYS A 385 -16.82 -0.81 -6.61
C LYS A 385 -17.93 -0.43 -7.58
N ASP A 386 -19.00 -1.22 -7.64
CA ASP A 386 -20.18 -0.91 -8.45
C ASP A 386 -20.74 0.49 -8.14
N GLY A 387 -20.96 1.30 -9.18
CA GLY A 387 -21.47 2.67 -9.07
C GLY A 387 -20.41 3.71 -8.68
N TYR A 388 -19.13 3.33 -8.66
CA TYR A 388 -18.00 4.21 -8.44
C TYR A 388 -16.99 4.05 -9.57
N LYS A 389 -16.30 5.15 -9.91
CA LYS A 389 -15.20 5.13 -10.87
C LYS A 389 -14.08 4.30 -10.28
N MET A 390 -13.63 3.29 -11.01
CA MET A 390 -12.44 2.51 -10.67
C MET A 390 -11.22 3.44 -10.58
N LYS A 391 -10.36 3.19 -9.59
CA LYS A 391 -9.13 3.97 -9.38
C LYS A 391 -7.94 3.04 -9.34
N THR A 392 -6.93 3.35 -10.13
CA THR A 392 -5.61 2.71 -10.05
C THR A 392 -4.59 3.70 -9.50
N GLN A 393 -3.66 3.22 -8.69
CA GLN A 393 -2.50 4.01 -8.28
C GLN A 393 -1.28 3.15 -8.05
N TRP A 394 -0.13 3.68 -8.45
CA TRP A 394 1.15 3.07 -8.22
C TRP A 394 1.64 3.35 -6.80
N VAL A 395 2.21 2.33 -6.20
CA VAL A 395 2.91 2.42 -4.93
C VAL A 395 4.28 1.78 -5.05
N GLU A 396 5.22 2.25 -4.24
CA GLU A 396 6.58 1.72 -4.26
C GLU A 396 6.92 1.20 -2.88
N ILE A 397 7.41 -0.04 -2.84
CA ILE A 397 7.92 -0.69 -1.65
C ILE A 397 9.43 -0.62 -1.73
N GLN A 398 10.03 0.15 -0.82
CA GLN A 398 11.47 0.24 -0.65
C GLN A 398 11.82 -0.06 0.81
N ASN A 399 12.98 -0.67 1.01
CA ASN A 399 13.56 -0.93 2.33
C ASN A 399 12.69 -1.79 3.27
N GLY A 400 11.74 -2.56 2.72
CA GLY A 400 10.90 -3.46 3.50
C GLY A 400 9.93 -2.76 4.47
N GLU A 401 9.64 -1.48 4.27
CA GLU A 401 8.63 -0.76 5.06
C GLU A 401 7.23 -1.13 4.56
N ASP A 402 6.44 -1.85 5.38
CA ASP A 402 5.06 -2.14 4.95
C ASP A 402 4.28 -0.85 4.63
N LEU A 403 3.36 -0.95 3.69
CA LEU A 403 2.69 0.21 3.13
C LEU A 403 1.21 0.22 3.50
N ASP A 404 0.74 1.33 4.06
CA ASP A 404 -0.68 1.60 4.30
C ASP A 404 -1.22 2.58 3.25
N LEU A 405 -2.09 2.08 2.39
CA LEU A 405 -2.63 2.82 1.26
C LEU A 405 -4.10 3.16 1.47
N TYR A 406 -4.46 4.42 1.30
CA TYR A 406 -5.86 4.87 1.35
C TYR A 406 -6.37 5.21 -0.06
N VAL A 407 -7.46 4.58 -0.47
CA VAL A 407 -8.04 4.75 -1.80
C VAL A 407 -9.51 5.14 -1.70
N GLU A 408 -9.81 6.39 -1.99
CA GLU A 408 -11.17 6.88 -2.14
C GLU A 408 -11.58 6.88 -3.61
N LEU A 409 -12.71 6.24 -3.91
CA LEU A 409 -13.35 6.17 -5.21
C LEU A 409 -14.39 7.28 -5.35
N GLU A 410 -14.40 7.92 -6.50
CA GLU A 410 -15.44 8.89 -6.86
C GLU A 410 -16.72 8.15 -7.30
N LYS A 411 -17.88 8.62 -6.89
CA LYS A 411 -19.15 8.07 -7.37
C LYS A 411 -19.32 8.38 -8.86
N GLU A 412 -19.80 7.42 -9.65
CA GLU A 412 -20.14 7.69 -11.06
C GLU A 412 -21.33 8.65 -11.12
N GLU A 413 -21.12 9.84 -11.66
CA GLU A 413 -22.21 10.75 -11.98
C GLU A 413 -22.96 10.21 -13.19
N LYS A 414 -24.24 9.87 -13.01
CA LYS A 414 -25.14 9.59 -14.13
C LYS A 414 -25.36 10.90 -14.89
N VAL A 415 -24.69 11.04 -16.03
CA VAL A 415 -24.96 12.13 -16.97
C VAL A 415 -26.37 11.94 -17.55
N VAL A 416 -27.31 12.76 -17.08
CA VAL A 416 -28.57 12.99 -17.78
C VAL A 416 -28.25 13.96 -18.93
N ILE A 417 -28.18 13.42 -20.15
CA ILE A 417 -27.84 14.21 -21.33
C ILE A 417 -29.02 15.13 -21.68
N HIS A 418 -28.84 16.43 -21.49
CA HIS A 418 -29.56 17.46 -22.25
C HIS A 418 -28.64 17.97 -23.36
N ASN A 419 -29.09 17.80 -24.61
CA ASN A 419 -28.43 18.27 -25.83
C ASN A 419 -28.20 19.79 -25.81
N THR A 420 -26.93 20.22 -25.92
CA THR A 420 -26.55 21.37 -26.75
C THR A 420 -25.04 21.37 -27.05
N SER A 421 -24.71 21.89 -28.22
CA SER A 421 -23.48 21.72 -29.00
C SER A 421 -22.32 22.65 -28.65
N ALA A 422 -21.11 22.14 -28.91
CA ALA A 422 -19.84 22.79 -29.32
C ALA A 422 -18.70 23.05 -28.29
N SER A 423 -17.69 22.17 -28.42
CA SER A 423 -16.21 22.33 -28.39
C SER A 423 -15.42 22.66 -27.11
N VAL A 424 -14.75 21.62 -26.57
CA VAL A 424 -13.28 21.54 -26.45
C VAL A 424 -12.87 20.08 -26.77
N GLY A 425 -12.21 19.86 -27.90
CA GLY A 425 -11.87 18.52 -28.39
C GLY A 425 -10.63 17.94 -27.73
N MET A 426 -10.79 16.86 -26.96
CA MET A 426 -9.74 15.84 -26.84
C MET A 426 -9.90 14.92 -28.04
N ASN A 427 -8.98 14.98 -29.01
CA ASN A 427 -9.01 14.11 -30.18
C ASN A 427 -8.84 12.65 -29.72
N THR A 428 -9.93 11.87 -29.78
CA THR A 428 -9.86 10.42 -29.79
C THR A 428 -9.11 9.97 -31.04
N PRO A 429 -8.14 9.05 -30.96
CA PRO A 429 -7.44 8.53 -32.15
C PRO A 429 -8.43 7.89 -33.15
N ASP A 430 -8.04 7.87 -34.42
CA ASP A 430 -8.80 7.25 -35.50
C ASP A 430 -8.48 5.76 -35.62
N ALA A 431 -9.44 4.98 -36.13
CA ALA A 431 -9.28 3.54 -36.30
C ALA A 431 -8.02 3.20 -37.11
N GLY A 432 -7.13 2.40 -36.56
CA GLY A 432 -5.89 2.03 -37.25
C GLY A 432 -4.70 2.95 -36.97
N ASP A 433 -4.86 4.03 -36.20
CA ASP A 433 -3.75 4.90 -35.80
C ASP A 433 -2.63 4.09 -35.13
N ILE A 434 -1.37 4.45 -35.42
CA ILE A 434 -0.20 3.72 -34.92
C ILE A 434 0.53 4.55 -33.87
N TRP A 435 0.82 3.92 -32.72
CA TRP A 435 1.71 4.43 -31.70
C TRP A 435 2.89 3.48 -31.50
N LYS A 436 4.10 4.04 -31.41
CA LYS A 436 5.33 3.27 -31.24
C LYS A 436 5.87 3.38 -29.82
N GLU A 437 6.07 2.23 -29.18
CA GLU A 437 6.64 2.11 -27.85
C GLU A 437 8.14 2.42 -27.89
N PRO A 438 8.63 3.40 -27.11
CA PRO A 438 9.99 3.93 -27.27
C PRO A 438 11.12 2.97 -26.84
N VAL A 439 10.86 2.04 -25.91
CA VAL A 439 11.90 1.15 -25.36
C VAL A 439 12.23 0.02 -26.33
N THR A 440 11.22 -0.65 -26.87
CA THR A 440 11.32 -1.86 -27.69
C THR A 440 11.06 -1.61 -29.17
N GLY A 441 10.40 -0.49 -29.50
CA GLY A 441 9.94 -0.21 -30.85
C GLY A 441 8.66 -0.95 -31.24
N MET A 442 7.98 -1.61 -30.29
CA MET A 442 6.67 -2.23 -30.55
C MET A 442 5.67 -1.22 -31.10
N GLU A 443 4.93 -1.61 -32.13
CA GLU A 443 3.86 -0.80 -32.71
C GLU A 443 2.52 -1.25 -32.16
N PHE A 444 1.69 -0.28 -31.76
CA PHE A 444 0.32 -0.49 -31.29
C PHE A 444 -0.64 0.22 -32.23
N VAL A 445 -1.78 -0.42 -32.50
CA VAL A 445 -2.86 0.06 -33.35
C VAL A 445 -4.03 0.48 -32.47
N TRP A 446 -4.62 1.63 -32.75
CA TRP A 446 -5.86 2.06 -32.10
C TRP A 446 -7.06 1.25 -32.59
N VAL A 447 -7.76 0.66 -31.64
CA VAL A 447 -9.01 -0.07 -31.82
C VAL A 447 -10.14 0.80 -31.23
N PRO A 448 -11.02 1.38 -32.07
CA PRO A 448 -12.14 2.16 -31.57
C PRO A 448 -13.08 1.31 -30.72
N GLY A 449 -13.72 1.92 -29.72
CA GLY A 449 -14.74 1.25 -28.93
C GLY A 449 -15.98 0.92 -29.76
N GLY A 450 -16.68 -0.14 -29.37
CA GLY A 450 -17.88 -0.61 -30.07
C GLY A 450 -18.43 -1.89 -29.48
N CYS A 451 -19.61 -2.30 -29.98
CA CYS A 451 -20.27 -3.52 -29.56
C CYS A 451 -20.21 -4.58 -30.67
N TYR A 452 -20.11 -5.85 -30.29
CA TYR A 452 -20.11 -6.98 -31.20
C TYR A 452 -20.70 -8.24 -30.56
N MET A 453 -21.04 -9.22 -31.40
CA MET A 453 -21.45 -10.54 -30.94
C MET A 453 -20.21 -11.42 -30.75
N MET A 454 -19.85 -11.70 -29.50
CA MET A 454 -18.71 -12.55 -29.13
C MET A 454 -19.10 -14.02 -29.19
N GLY A 455 -18.20 -14.87 -29.69
CA GLY A 455 -18.37 -16.32 -29.77
C GLY A 455 -18.84 -16.84 -31.13
N SER A 456 -19.24 -18.12 -31.16
CA SER A 456 -19.67 -18.79 -32.39
C SER A 456 -20.76 -19.84 -32.16
N ASN A 457 -21.83 -19.76 -32.96
CA ASN A 457 -22.88 -20.79 -32.95
C ASN A 457 -22.42 -22.10 -33.61
N SER A 458 -21.50 -22.04 -34.56
CA SER A 458 -20.92 -23.20 -35.26
C SER A 458 -19.61 -23.70 -34.62
N GLY A 459 -19.12 -23.02 -33.57
CA GLY A 459 -17.92 -23.37 -32.84
C GLY A 459 -18.14 -24.38 -31.70
N GLU A 460 -17.08 -24.56 -30.93
CA GLU A 460 -17.05 -25.44 -29.76
C GLU A 460 -18.01 -24.98 -28.65
N SER A 461 -18.28 -25.88 -27.68
CA SER A 461 -19.24 -25.59 -26.60
C SER A 461 -18.83 -24.42 -25.71
N ASP A 462 -17.52 -24.18 -25.56
CA ASP A 462 -16.96 -23.10 -24.75
C ASP A 462 -16.86 -21.76 -25.50
N GLU A 463 -17.19 -21.75 -26.80
CA GLU A 463 -17.39 -20.54 -27.62
C GLU A 463 -18.84 -20.04 -27.57
N LYS A 464 -19.68 -20.63 -26.70
CA LYS A 464 -21.12 -20.38 -26.56
C LYS A 464 -21.46 -19.93 -25.13
N PRO A 465 -22.56 -19.18 -24.93
CA PRO A 465 -23.45 -18.64 -25.96
C PRO A 465 -22.81 -17.48 -26.74
N VAL A 466 -23.31 -17.26 -27.96
CA VAL A 466 -23.06 -16.00 -28.66
C VAL A 466 -23.81 -14.89 -27.91
N HIS A 467 -23.10 -13.85 -27.49
CA HIS A 467 -23.64 -12.78 -26.66
C HIS A 467 -23.05 -11.42 -27.04
N GLU A 468 -23.78 -10.34 -26.74
CA GLU A 468 -23.31 -8.99 -27.04
C GLU A 468 -22.27 -8.53 -26.01
N VAL A 469 -21.15 -8.03 -26.50
CA VAL A 469 -20.08 -7.41 -25.71
C VAL A 469 -19.78 -6.03 -26.28
N CYS A 470 -19.65 -5.03 -25.41
CA CYS A 470 -19.22 -3.68 -25.74
C CYS A 470 -17.89 -3.36 -25.09
N LEU A 471 -16.98 -2.77 -25.86
CA LEU A 471 -15.64 -2.39 -25.40
C LEU A 471 -15.42 -0.90 -25.56
N ASP A 472 -14.68 -0.32 -24.61
CA ASP A 472 -14.08 1.00 -24.78
C ASP A 472 -12.95 0.95 -25.82
N GLY A 473 -12.53 2.09 -26.35
CA GLY A 473 -11.39 2.14 -27.28
C GLY A 473 -10.07 1.80 -26.58
N PHE A 474 -9.21 1.01 -27.22
CA PHE A 474 -7.93 0.57 -26.66
C PHE A 474 -6.85 0.45 -27.73
N TRP A 475 -5.59 0.38 -27.28
CA TRP A 475 -4.45 0.16 -28.16
C TRP A 475 -4.04 -1.32 -28.11
N MET A 476 -3.87 -1.96 -29.27
CA MET A 476 -3.48 -3.36 -29.38
C MET A 476 -2.15 -3.49 -30.13
N GLY A 477 -1.27 -4.37 -29.69
CA GLY A 477 -0.04 -4.71 -30.40
C GLY A 477 -0.34 -5.10 -31.83
N LYS A 478 0.32 -4.42 -32.77
CA LYS A 478 0.18 -4.66 -34.21
C LYS A 478 0.55 -6.09 -34.60
N TYR A 479 1.49 -6.66 -33.85
CA TYR A 479 2.05 -7.99 -33.98
C TYR A 479 2.08 -8.69 -32.62
N GLU A 480 2.31 -10.00 -32.64
CA GLU A 480 2.80 -10.76 -31.48
C GLU A 480 4.12 -10.13 -30.96
N VAL A 481 4.42 -10.29 -29.68
CA VAL A 481 5.73 -9.89 -29.13
C VAL A 481 6.80 -10.73 -29.82
N THR A 482 7.81 -10.07 -30.36
CA THR A 482 8.86 -10.73 -31.13
C THR A 482 10.02 -11.18 -30.25
N GLN A 483 10.83 -12.12 -30.74
CA GLN A 483 12.01 -12.63 -30.03
C GLN A 483 13.02 -11.52 -29.71
N GLY A 484 13.20 -10.55 -30.61
CA GLY A 484 14.09 -9.42 -30.39
C GLY A 484 13.56 -8.45 -29.32
N GLN A 485 12.25 -8.19 -29.34
CA GLN A 485 11.58 -7.37 -28.32
C GLN A 485 11.65 -8.06 -26.94
N TRP A 486 11.40 -9.37 -26.90
CA TRP A 486 11.56 -10.19 -25.70
C TRP A 486 12.99 -10.12 -25.15
N GLN A 487 13.98 -10.43 -25.98
CA GLN A 487 15.41 -10.44 -25.61
C GLN A 487 15.86 -9.09 -25.06
N LYS A 488 15.35 -7.97 -25.60
CA LYS A 488 15.69 -6.62 -25.14
C LYS A 488 15.22 -6.33 -23.72
N ILE A 489 14.09 -6.89 -23.30
CA ILE A 489 13.50 -6.67 -21.97
C ILE A 489 13.95 -7.75 -20.97
N MET A 490 14.03 -9.00 -21.42
CA MET A 490 14.24 -10.16 -20.55
C MET A 490 15.70 -10.62 -20.49
N GLY A 491 16.52 -10.24 -21.47
CA GLY A 491 17.95 -10.59 -21.53
C GLY A 491 18.23 -12.04 -21.97
N ASN A 492 17.20 -12.81 -22.31
CA ASN A 492 17.27 -14.16 -22.83
C ASN A 492 16.27 -14.36 -23.97
N ASN A 493 16.35 -15.49 -24.68
CA ASN A 493 15.37 -15.89 -25.69
C ASN A 493 14.90 -17.32 -25.34
N PRO A 494 13.64 -17.52 -24.91
CA PRO A 494 13.10 -18.81 -24.52
C PRO A 494 12.66 -19.65 -25.72
N SER A 495 12.41 -19.02 -26.86
CA SER A 495 11.86 -19.64 -28.06
C SER A 495 12.60 -20.90 -28.46
N SER A 496 11.86 -21.95 -28.79
CA SER A 496 12.36 -23.21 -29.32
C SER A 496 12.96 -23.03 -30.72
N PHE A 497 12.32 -22.25 -31.60
CA PHE A 497 12.73 -22.11 -33.00
C PHE A 497 13.91 -21.17 -33.22
N ARG A 498 14.07 -20.12 -32.41
CA ARG A 498 15.21 -19.15 -32.45
C ARG A 498 15.56 -18.64 -33.86
N LYS A 499 14.56 -18.27 -34.66
CA LYS A 499 14.74 -17.98 -36.11
C LYS A 499 15.16 -16.54 -36.43
N GLY A 500 15.05 -15.61 -35.48
CA GLY A 500 15.44 -14.22 -35.66
C GLY A 500 14.59 -13.24 -34.85
N ASP A 501 15.05 -12.00 -34.78
CA ASP A 501 14.46 -10.96 -33.93
C ASP A 501 13.02 -10.60 -34.26
N ASP A 502 12.56 -10.84 -35.48
CA ASP A 502 11.23 -10.51 -36.00
C ASP A 502 10.28 -11.72 -36.11
N TYR A 503 10.64 -12.84 -35.51
CA TYR A 503 9.74 -13.96 -35.26
C TYR A 503 9.00 -13.74 -33.93
N PRO A 504 7.80 -14.30 -33.74
CA PRO A 504 7.14 -14.26 -32.45
C PRO A 504 8.00 -14.98 -31.41
N VAL A 505 7.98 -14.47 -30.18
CA VAL A 505 8.45 -15.23 -29.03
C VAL A 505 7.46 -16.35 -28.75
N GLU A 506 7.98 -17.56 -28.58
CA GLU A 506 7.21 -18.74 -28.21
C GLU A 506 7.91 -19.52 -27.09
N THR A 507 7.30 -20.60 -26.60
CA THR A 507 7.76 -21.30 -25.39
C THR A 507 7.75 -20.34 -24.19
N VAL A 508 6.72 -19.50 -24.10
CA VAL A 508 6.53 -18.55 -23.00
C VAL A 508 5.22 -18.83 -22.29
N SER A 509 5.27 -18.84 -20.96
CA SER A 509 4.08 -19.05 -20.14
C SER A 509 3.32 -17.75 -19.93
N TRP A 510 2.10 -17.85 -19.41
CA TRP A 510 1.36 -16.67 -18.99
C TRP A 510 2.14 -15.89 -17.92
N ASN A 511 2.77 -16.60 -16.98
CA ASN A 511 3.62 -16.01 -15.94
C ASN A 511 4.87 -15.32 -16.52
N ASP A 512 5.50 -15.90 -17.55
CA ASP A 512 6.62 -15.27 -18.25
C ASP A 512 6.17 -13.99 -18.98
N ALA A 513 4.99 -14.02 -19.63
CA ALA A 513 4.41 -12.83 -20.26
C ALA A 513 4.14 -11.72 -19.24
N GLN A 514 3.63 -12.05 -18.04
CA GLN A 514 3.47 -11.06 -16.95
C GLN A 514 4.81 -10.48 -16.49
N GLN A 515 5.88 -11.28 -16.40
CA GLN A 515 7.22 -10.77 -16.08
C GLN A 515 7.75 -9.82 -17.15
N PHE A 516 7.57 -10.15 -18.44
CA PHE A 516 7.91 -9.27 -19.55
C PHE A 516 7.16 -7.93 -19.46
N ILE A 517 5.83 -7.98 -19.24
CA ILE A 517 4.99 -6.80 -19.06
C ILE A 517 5.46 -5.95 -17.87
N SER A 518 5.75 -6.57 -16.73
CA SER A 518 6.22 -5.87 -15.52
C SER A 518 7.53 -5.12 -15.78
N LYS A 519 8.50 -5.75 -16.44
CA LYS A 519 9.77 -5.12 -16.80
C LYS A 519 9.59 -4.00 -17.83
N LEU A 520 8.74 -4.21 -18.85
CA LEU A 520 8.44 -3.20 -19.86
C LEU A 520 7.75 -1.97 -19.23
N ASN A 521 6.75 -2.18 -18.38
CA ASN A 521 6.06 -1.12 -17.63
C ASN A 521 7.01 -0.36 -16.70
N SER A 522 8.02 -1.04 -16.13
CA SER A 522 9.05 -0.40 -15.31
C SER A 522 10.03 0.46 -16.14
N ALA A 523 10.23 0.11 -17.41
CA ALA A 523 11.13 0.83 -18.32
C ALA A 523 10.48 2.01 -19.07
N GLY A 524 9.14 2.05 -19.12
CA GLY A 524 8.36 3.01 -19.92
C GLY A 524 7.40 3.88 -19.11
N ALA A 525 6.78 4.85 -19.79
CA ALA A 525 5.77 5.76 -19.21
C ALA A 525 4.32 5.34 -19.49
N LYS A 526 4.10 4.26 -20.25
CA LYS A 526 2.79 3.72 -20.62
C LYS A 526 2.54 2.38 -19.93
N ILE A 527 1.27 2.04 -19.76
CA ILE A 527 0.84 0.82 -19.07
C ILE A 527 0.39 -0.21 -20.10
N PHE A 528 1.08 -1.35 -20.11
CA PHE A 528 0.78 -2.52 -20.93
C PHE A 528 0.18 -3.64 -20.09
N SER A 529 -0.65 -4.47 -20.72
CA SER A 529 -1.19 -5.72 -20.17
C SER A 529 -1.35 -6.74 -21.29
N LEU A 530 -1.71 -7.98 -20.96
CA LEU A 530 -2.35 -8.85 -21.96
C LEU A 530 -3.72 -8.27 -22.32
N PRO A 531 -4.22 -8.49 -23.55
CA PRO A 531 -5.60 -8.16 -23.87
C PRO A 531 -6.56 -9.04 -23.07
N THR A 532 -7.74 -8.53 -22.76
CA THR A 532 -8.84 -9.42 -22.36
C THR A 532 -9.23 -10.30 -23.54
N GLU A 533 -9.82 -11.45 -23.24
CA GLU A 533 -10.34 -12.39 -24.23
C GLU A 533 -11.33 -11.69 -25.20
N ALA A 534 -12.15 -10.79 -24.65
CA ALA A 534 -13.08 -9.98 -25.42
C ALA A 534 -12.39 -8.92 -26.29
N GLN A 535 -11.36 -8.23 -25.77
CA GLN A 535 -10.54 -7.29 -26.55
C GLN A 535 -9.85 -7.99 -27.72
N TRP A 536 -9.32 -9.18 -27.46
CA TRP A 536 -8.64 -9.98 -28.47
C TRP A 536 -9.59 -10.34 -29.62
N GLU A 537 -10.76 -10.93 -29.33
CA GLU A 537 -11.69 -11.34 -30.39
C GLU A 537 -12.27 -10.13 -31.14
N TYR A 538 -12.57 -9.04 -30.45
CA TYR A 538 -13.04 -7.81 -31.09
C TYR A 538 -12.02 -7.24 -32.08
N ALA A 539 -10.75 -7.19 -31.68
CA ALA A 539 -9.64 -6.76 -32.54
C ALA A 539 -9.44 -7.72 -33.71
N ALA A 540 -9.44 -9.04 -33.44
CA ALA A 540 -9.33 -10.07 -34.49
C ALA A 540 -10.43 -9.94 -35.54
N ARG A 541 -11.64 -9.54 -35.11
CA ARG A 541 -12.80 -9.27 -35.97
C ARG A 541 -12.78 -7.88 -36.62
N SER A 542 -11.64 -7.21 -36.74
CA SER A 542 -11.54 -5.88 -37.36
C SER A 542 -12.49 -4.84 -36.73
N GLY A 543 -12.63 -4.87 -35.40
CA GLY A 543 -13.57 -4.02 -34.67
C GLY A 543 -14.98 -4.60 -34.63
N GLY A 544 -15.11 -5.92 -34.46
CA GLY A 544 -16.39 -6.60 -34.26
C GLY A 544 -17.14 -7.04 -35.51
N LYS A 545 -16.52 -7.01 -36.70
CA LYS A 545 -17.11 -7.53 -37.93
C LYS A 545 -17.31 -9.05 -37.87
N ASN A 546 -18.29 -9.55 -38.63
CA ASN A 546 -18.51 -10.97 -38.76
C ASN A 546 -17.49 -11.59 -39.75
N GLN A 547 -16.34 -12.03 -39.21
CA GLN A 547 -15.27 -12.68 -39.95
C GLN A 547 -14.89 -14.00 -39.27
N GLU A 548 -14.65 -15.04 -40.05
CA GLU A 548 -14.23 -16.34 -39.53
C GLU A 548 -12.76 -16.34 -39.10
N TYR A 549 -11.89 -15.76 -39.94
CA TYR A 549 -10.47 -15.53 -39.69
C TYR A 549 -10.20 -14.03 -39.66
N SER A 550 -9.10 -13.60 -39.03
CA SER A 550 -8.84 -12.18 -38.83
C SER A 550 -8.57 -11.50 -40.17
N GLY A 551 -9.47 -10.60 -40.59
CA GLY A 551 -9.35 -9.89 -41.87
C GLY A 551 -9.92 -10.59 -43.09
N SER A 552 -10.27 -11.88 -43.03
CA SER A 552 -10.69 -12.65 -44.20
C SER A 552 -11.55 -13.87 -43.83
N ASN A 553 -12.32 -14.37 -44.79
CA ASN A 553 -12.92 -15.72 -44.69
C ASN A 553 -12.09 -16.78 -45.45
N SER A 554 -10.93 -16.38 -45.99
CA SER A 554 -9.96 -17.26 -46.64
C SER A 554 -8.69 -17.35 -45.79
N ILE A 555 -8.55 -18.48 -45.09
CA ILE A 555 -7.48 -18.77 -44.13
C ILE A 555 -6.07 -18.53 -44.69
N ASP A 556 -5.77 -18.98 -45.92
CA ASP A 556 -4.42 -18.91 -46.49
C ASP A 556 -3.88 -17.49 -46.65
N SER A 557 -4.77 -16.50 -46.81
CA SER A 557 -4.40 -15.11 -46.96
C SER A 557 -3.96 -14.44 -45.66
N VAL A 558 -4.42 -14.96 -44.51
CA VAL A 558 -4.31 -14.28 -43.21
C VAL A 558 -3.60 -15.12 -42.14
N ALA A 559 -3.42 -16.43 -42.36
CA ALA A 559 -2.91 -17.33 -41.33
C ALA A 559 -1.70 -18.16 -41.75
N TRP A 560 -0.77 -18.31 -40.80
CA TRP A 560 0.20 -19.41 -40.78
C TRP A 560 -0.35 -20.53 -39.91
N TYR A 561 -0.72 -21.65 -40.52
CA TYR A 561 -1.36 -22.78 -39.84
C TYR A 561 -0.83 -24.11 -40.36
N GLY A 562 -1.29 -25.24 -39.80
CA GLY A 562 -0.69 -26.56 -40.01
C GLY A 562 -0.46 -26.96 -41.47
N SER A 563 -1.30 -26.51 -42.41
CA SER A 563 -1.15 -26.86 -43.83
C SER A 563 -0.16 -26.00 -44.60
N ASN A 564 0.16 -24.79 -44.14
CA ASN A 564 0.97 -23.84 -44.92
C ASN A 564 2.20 -23.28 -44.16
N SER A 565 2.38 -23.63 -42.88
CA SER A 565 3.51 -23.18 -42.07
C SER A 565 4.80 -23.98 -42.26
N GLY A 566 4.73 -25.16 -42.91
CA GLY A 566 5.89 -26.05 -42.95
C GLY A 566 6.41 -26.46 -41.56
N GLY A 567 5.56 -26.42 -40.53
CA GLY A 567 5.87 -26.90 -39.19
C GLY A 567 6.69 -25.96 -38.30
N SER A 568 6.64 -24.64 -38.53
CA SER A 568 7.32 -23.67 -37.64
C SER A 568 6.68 -22.27 -37.64
N THR A 569 7.09 -21.42 -36.70
CA THR A 569 6.73 -19.99 -36.69
C THR A 569 7.32 -19.22 -37.87
N HIS A 570 6.66 -18.11 -38.23
CA HIS A 570 7.07 -17.20 -39.31
C HIS A 570 7.32 -15.80 -38.76
N ARG A 571 8.02 -14.98 -39.55
CA ARG A 571 8.19 -13.56 -39.25
C ARG A 571 6.80 -12.91 -39.14
N VAL A 572 6.62 -12.10 -38.10
CA VAL A 572 5.36 -11.39 -37.87
C VAL A 572 5.04 -10.47 -39.05
N GLY A 573 3.76 -10.31 -39.36
CA GLY A 573 3.28 -9.38 -40.38
C GLY A 573 3.50 -9.81 -41.84
N THR A 574 3.74 -11.10 -42.09
CA THR A 574 3.98 -11.63 -43.45
C THR A 574 2.71 -12.08 -44.18
N LYS A 575 1.60 -12.25 -43.46
CA LYS A 575 0.25 -12.45 -44.02
C LYS A 575 -0.51 -11.14 -44.07
N ALA A 576 -1.70 -11.14 -44.67
CA ALA A 576 -2.53 -9.93 -44.74
C ALA A 576 -3.03 -9.51 -43.35
N ALA A 577 -3.03 -8.19 -43.10
CA ALA A 577 -3.60 -7.62 -41.87
C ALA A 577 -5.13 -7.68 -41.89
N ASN A 578 -5.73 -7.53 -40.72
CA ASN A 578 -7.17 -7.30 -40.61
C ASN A 578 -7.56 -5.85 -40.94
N GLY A 579 -8.86 -5.55 -40.88
CA GLY A 579 -9.39 -4.24 -41.26
C GLY A 579 -8.97 -3.06 -40.37
N LEU A 580 -8.26 -3.31 -39.28
CA LEU A 580 -7.64 -2.30 -38.42
C LEU A 580 -6.12 -2.16 -38.67
N GLY A 581 -5.52 -3.05 -39.46
CA GLY A 581 -4.07 -3.10 -39.67
C GLY A 581 -3.31 -3.92 -38.63
N ILE A 582 -3.99 -4.79 -37.89
CA ILE A 582 -3.40 -5.74 -36.94
C ILE A 582 -3.17 -7.08 -37.65
N TYR A 583 -2.01 -7.69 -37.43
CA TYR A 583 -1.56 -8.90 -38.11
C TYR A 583 -1.59 -10.12 -37.19
N ASP A 584 -1.51 -11.30 -37.81
CA ASP A 584 -1.27 -12.59 -37.17
C ASP A 584 -2.28 -12.97 -36.06
N MET A 585 -3.51 -12.43 -36.11
CA MET A 585 -4.59 -12.80 -35.16
C MET A 585 -5.31 -14.08 -35.61
N SER A 586 -4.67 -14.91 -36.43
CA SER A 586 -5.14 -16.20 -36.90
C SER A 586 -3.90 -17.02 -37.27
N GLY A 587 -3.51 -17.98 -36.43
CA GLY A 587 -2.30 -18.77 -36.62
C GLY A 587 -1.02 -18.06 -36.17
N ASN A 588 0.12 -18.51 -36.70
CA ASN A 588 1.48 -18.23 -36.22
C ASN A 588 1.69 -18.74 -34.79
N VAL A 589 1.28 -18.02 -33.73
CA VAL A 589 1.22 -18.58 -32.37
C VAL A 589 -0.13 -18.33 -31.70
N TRP A 590 -0.53 -19.24 -30.82
CA TRP A 590 -1.57 -18.95 -29.84
C TRP A 590 -1.14 -17.78 -28.97
N GLU A 591 -2.11 -17.02 -28.48
CA GLU A 591 -1.81 -15.82 -27.70
C GLU A 591 -2.50 -15.78 -26.36
N TRP A 592 -1.71 -15.69 -25.29
CA TRP A 592 -2.22 -15.50 -23.94
C TRP A 592 -3.09 -14.26 -23.80
N CYS A 593 -4.23 -14.43 -23.13
CA CYS A 593 -5.14 -13.37 -22.71
C CYS A 593 -5.11 -13.21 -21.18
N GLN A 594 -5.67 -12.10 -20.68
CA GLN A 594 -5.71 -11.81 -19.25
C GLN A 594 -6.66 -12.73 -18.46
N ASP A 595 -7.70 -13.25 -19.13
CA ASP A 595 -8.82 -13.96 -18.53
C ASP A 595 -8.49 -15.33 -17.94
N ILE A 596 -9.23 -15.68 -16.89
CA ILE A 596 -9.30 -17.06 -16.39
C ILE A 596 -10.09 -17.89 -17.41
N TYR A 597 -9.55 -19.04 -17.82
CA TYR A 597 -10.30 -19.94 -18.69
C TYR A 597 -11.38 -20.67 -17.89
N ALA A 598 -12.63 -20.54 -18.35
CA ALA A 598 -13.74 -21.37 -17.94
C ALA A 598 -14.66 -21.66 -19.12
N LYS A 599 -15.14 -22.91 -19.21
CA LYS A 599 -16.02 -23.36 -20.29
C LYS A 599 -17.33 -22.60 -20.35
N ASP A 600 -17.82 -22.12 -19.21
CA ASP A 600 -19.06 -21.36 -19.09
C ASP A 600 -18.83 -19.85 -18.91
N ALA A 601 -17.62 -19.34 -19.17
CA ALA A 601 -17.30 -17.92 -18.98
C ALA A 601 -18.26 -17.00 -19.74
N TYR A 602 -18.63 -17.34 -20.98
CA TYR A 602 -19.46 -16.50 -21.85
C TYR A 602 -20.88 -16.29 -21.32
N SER A 603 -21.43 -17.24 -20.56
CA SER A 603 -22.76 -17.05 -19.94
C SER A 603 -22.71 -16.14 -18.71
N LYS A 604 -21.51 -15.87 -18.20
CA LYS A 604 -21.23 -15.03 -17.03
C LYS A 604 -20.63 -13.67 -17.40
N HIS A 605 -20.35 -13.43 -18.68
CA HIS A 605 -19.82 -12.15 -19.12
C HIS A 605 -20.81 -11.02 -18.83
N VAL A 606 -20.30 -9.97 -18.19
CA VAL A 606 -20.98 -8.67 -18.18
C VAL A 606 -20.89 -8.05 -19.57
N ARG A 607 -21.86 -7.22 -19.93
CA ARG A 607 -21.96 -6.64 -21.28
C ARG A 607 -20.76 -5.74 -21.65
N ASN A 608 -20.30 -4.91 -20.72
CA ASN A 608 -19.31 -3.88 -21.02
C ASN A 608 -17.95 -4.27 -20.45
N ASN A 609 -16.91 -4.28 -21.30
CA ASN A 609 -15.54 -4.66 -20.98
C ASN A 609 -15.40 -5.94 -20.12
N PRO A 610 -16.03 -7.08 -20.51
CA PRO A 610 -15.96 -8.28 -19.71
C PRO A 610 -14.52 -8.77 -19.55
N ILE A 611 -14.25 -9.23 -18.33
CA ILE A 611 -13.10 -10.04 -17.96
C ILE A 611 -13.58 -11.14 -17.01
N TYR A 612 -13.29 -12.40 -17.32
CA TYR A 612 -13.64 -13.51 -16.42
C TYR A 612 -12.53 -13.72 -15.38
N ALA A 613 -12.86 -13.51 -14.10
CA ALA A 613 -11.89 -13.49 -12.99
C ALA A 613 -12.32 -14.23 -11.71
N GLU A 614 -13.40 -15.04 -11.74
CA GLU A 614 -14.01 -15.61 -10.54
C GLU A 614 -13.18 -16.74 -9.88
N SER A 615 -13.04 -17.88 -10.56
CA SER A 615 -12.37 -19.07 -10.01
C SER A 615 -11.78 -19.94 -11.10
N GLY A 616 -10.57 -20.45 -10.87
CA GLY A 616 -9.80 -21.24 -11.83
C GLY A 616 -8.35 -20.76 -11.92
N SER A 617 -7.42 -21.67 -12.19
CA SER A 617 -6.01 -21.34 -12.42
C SER A 617 -5.69 -21.12 -13.88
N ASN A 618 -6.38 -21.83 -14.78
CA ASN A 618 -6.06 -21.81 -16.20
C ASN A 618 -6.32 -20.42 -16.80
N ARG A 619 -5.54 -20.07 -17.80
CA ARG A 619 -5.59 -18.79 -18.52
C ARG A 619 -6.00 -19.04 -19.95
N VAL A 620 -6.74 -18.09 -20.50
CA VAL A 620 -7.19 -18.16 -21.89
C VAL A 620 -6.02 -17.91 -22.83
N PHE A 621 -5.99 -18.62 -23.95
CA PHE A 621 -5.29 -18.19 -25.15
C PHE A 621 -6.16 -18.34 -26.40
N ARG A 622 -5.93 -17.47 -27.40
CA ARG A 622 -6.76 -17.37 -28.61
C ARG A 622 -5.94 -17.35 -29.90
N GLY A 623 -6.61 -17.63 -31.02
CA GLY A 623 -6.10 -17.38 -32.38
C GLY A 623 -5.46 -18.56 -33.12
N GLY A 624 -5.17 -19.67 -32.45
CA GLY A 624 -4.50 -20.81 -33.09
C GLY A 624 -3.05 -20.54 -33.41
N SER A 625 -2.35 -21.53 -33.96
CA SER A 625 -0.91 -21.44 -34.24
C SER A 625 -0.52 -22.14 -35.54
N TRP A 626 0.78 -22.07 -35.84
CA TRP A 626 1.43 -22.72 -36.99
C TRP A 626 1.15 -24.22 -37.11
N ILE A 627 0.81 -24.93 -36.03
CA ILE A 627 0.54 -26.39 -36.07
C ILE A 627 -0.95 -26.72 -36.21
N ASN A 628 -1.83 -25.76 -35.96
CA ASN A 628 -3.25 -26.06 -35.82
C ASN A 628 -3.99 -26.18 -37.16
N VAL A 629 -5.08 -26.96 -37.14
CA VAL A 629 -6.02 -27.08 -38.26
C VAL A 629 -6.96 -25.87 -38.33
N PRO A 630 -7.64 -25.61 -39.47
CA PRO A 630 -8.49 -24.43 -39.67
C PRO A 630 -9.50 -24.14 -38.54
N ALA A 631 -10.08 -25.19 -37.94
CA ALA A 631 -11.07 -25.06 -36.87
C ALA A 631 -10.56 -24.30 -35.62
N TYR A 632 -9.24 -24.28 -35.38
CA TYR A 632 -8.62 -23.66 -34.22
C TYR A 632 -7.97 -22.30 -34.48
N VAL A 633 -7.89 -21.85 -35.74
CA VAL A 633 -7.33 -20.52 -36.08
C VAL A 633 -8.40 -19.47 -36.33
N ARG A 634 -9.66 -19.76 -35.99
CA ARG A 634 -10.79 -18.84 -36.11
C ARG A 634 -10.72 -17.75 -35.04
N CYS A 635 -11.31 -16.58 -35.32
CA CYS A 635 -11.42 -15.47 -34.36
C CYS A 635 -12.10 -15.88 -33.04
N ALA A 636 -13.08 -16.79 -33.10
CA ALA A 636 -13.81 -17.28 -31.93
C ALA A 636 -13.10 -18.41 -31.19
N SER A 637 -12.06 -19.01 -31.78
CA SER A 637 -11.39 -20.15 -31.16
C SER A 637 -10.62 -19.72 -29.92
N ARG A 638 -10.86 -20.46 -28.85
CA ARG A 638 -10.27 -20.25 -27.54
C ARG A 638 -9.82 -21.59 -26.98
N ASN A 639 -8.85 -21.55 -26.10
CA ASN A 639 -8.45 -22.67 -25.29
C ASN A 639 -7.85 -22.14 -23.98
N GLY A 640 -7.46 -23.02 -23.07
CA GLY A 640 -6.79 -22.57 -21.86
C GLY A 640 -6.02 -23.65 -21.14
N ASP A 641 -4.91 -23.25 -20.56
CA ASP A 641 -4.00 -24.10 -19.80
C ASP A 641 -3.52 -23.36 -18.56
N THR A 642 -2.80 -24.06 -17.69
CA THR A 642 -2.18 -23.51 -16.50
C THR A 642 -1.26 -22.33 -16.83
N PRO A 643 -1.08 -21.38 -15.90
CA PRO A 643 -0.33 -20.16 -16.17
C PRO A 643 1.19 -20.39 -16.34
N ASP A 644 1.68 -21.57 -15.96
CA ASP A 644 3.07 -22.03 -16.15
C ASP A 644 3.25 -22.87 -17.42
N PHE A 645 2.17 -23.20 -18.14
CA PHE A 645 2.25 -23.97 -19.38
C PHE A 645 3.06 -23.21 -20.43
N THR A 646 3.95 -23.92 -21.11
CA THR A 646 4.73 -23.40 -22.23
C THR A 646 4.64 -24.37 -23.40
N ASP A 647 4.57 -23.84 -24.60
CA ASP A 647 4.59 -24.64 -25.82
C ASP A 647 5.21 -23.85 -26.97
N SER A 648 5.85 -24.55 -27.91
CA SER A 648 6.49 -23.95 -29.09
C SER A 648 5.51 -23.28 -30.07
N SER A 649 4.21 -23.42 -29.82
CA SER A 649 3.13 -22.81 -30.56
C SER A 649 2.43 -21.68 -29.80
N LEU A 650 2.93 -21.30 -28.61
CA LEU A 650 2.28 -20.37 -27.70
C LEU A 650 3.15 -19.16 -27.38
N GLY A 651 2.62 -17.98 -27.66
CA GLY A 651 3.20 -16.66 -27.40
C GLY A 651 2.14 -15.69 -26.87
N PHE A 652 2.30 -14.40 -27.16
CA PHE A 652 1.35 -13.37 -26.73
C PHE A 652 1.55 -12.05 -27.49
N ARG A 653 0.55 -11.19 -27.40
CA ARG A 653 0.63 -9.76 -27.75
C ARG A 653 0.19 -8.89 -26.59
N LEU A 654 0.43 -7.59 -26.69
CA LEU A 654 0.11 -6.64 -25.64
C LEU A 654 -1.09 -5.75 -26.00
N SER A 655 -1.85 -5.37 -24.99
CA SER A 655 -2.75 -4.23 -25.00
C SER A 655 -2.12 -3.08 -24.22
N ARG A 656 -2.46 -1.83 -24.56
CA ARG A 656 -2.03 -0.63 -23.85
C ARG A 656 -3.26 0.14 -23.38
N LYS A 657 -3.29 0.46 -22.07
CA LYS A 657 -4.34 1.29 -21.48
C LYS A 657 -4.23 2.75 -21.98
N ASN A 658 -5.36 3.46 -22.05
CA ASN A 658 -5.40 4.86 -22.49
C ASN A 658 -4.73 5.81 -21.51
#